data_AF-A0A949FZH6-F1
#
_entry.id   AF-A0A949FZH6-F1
#
_cell.length_a   1.000
_cell.length_b   1.000
_cell.length_c   1.000
_cell.angle_alpha   90.00
_cell.angle_beta   90.00
_cell.angle_gamma   90.00
#
_symmetry.space_group_name_H-M   'P 1'
#
loop_
_entity.id
_entity.type
_entity.pdbx_description
1 polymer ?
#
loop_
_entity_poly.entity_id
_entity_poly.type
_entity_poly.pdbx_seq_one_letter_code
_entity_poly.pdbx_strand_id
1 'polypeptide(L)'
;MSPPSSSPTRLQAATAIARRDLLEFVRDRRTLVITLLLPMVTYPILALATALGLRTASQEIDARTAPLEIRVGLSGADAPRLAGILDATLTDTPPAEREGWPASVAVGGVDRAEAAALLEQGAIDVWVDAFPGLAADLVGTETVKIPAILAPGNQNGHLVREQFGAFMRSVARDLTRGRIRRAGLPGTVLTPLTVTFPDDGRPPPEHNVTSTLAGGVLVLLTVLTLTGAFYPAIDAIAGEKERGTIETLLIAPCGLGEIVWGKFLAVFAVTLATLVANVVSIAATAAVTLRFLPQGIVAQLPQGAALAAIAVTCIAYVGLAALAAATCLAVTTASKSGKEAQNTLTPVILLVSAIAGTALLPGMRSDGPLAAMPFAGQVVVARAALGTADEAPASALGAGLCLSLASSAVLTWLLLKLTALTLADEDVLFRGPDVAGPALARPGPRLRPTIIQGLLPIVAGLAGLWYTQGFSPDDLVRAIPLQQLGAVVVPLVAVLWWQRVDWRAALSLAWPGDLRRSLVALAGAALVGSGLFVLGAAALLAVRGADISPEAQALSGRLLALMRTQPWWVAWGLMALVPALCEELLFRGWTLAAFLGVEPASGRRFWAVVAQAAAFAVFHLLPERMPQTFALGLVLGAIVVATRSLMPAIVCHLAHNSMPLVILALAGGPAALDIAAGSASAGASVPPEALLGSAAAVAVGTVLLTLAVRSRLPEDSR
;
A
#
# COMPACT_ATOMS: atom_id res chain seq x y z
N MET A 1 21.09 55.27 -29.83
CA MET A 1 20.28 54.04 -29.67
C MET A 1 20.63 53.44 -28.33
N SER A 2 19.75 53.59 -27.34
CA SER A 2 19.88 52.94 -26.04
C SER A 2 19.85 51.42 -26.25
N PRO A 3 20.71 50.62 -25.60
CA PRO A 3 20.59 49.17 -25.66
C PRO A 3 19.20 48.77 -25.14
N PRO A 4 18.49 47.82 -25.76
CA PRO A 4 17.20 47.36 -25.26
C PRO A 4 17.38 46.89 -23.81
N SER A 5 16.66 47.57 -22.92
CA SER A 5 16.68 47.37 -21.49
C SER A 5 15.96 46.09 -21.09
N SER A 6 16.54 45.40 -20.10
CA SER A 6 16.09 44.20 -19.38
C SER A 6 16.27 42.87 -20.11
N SER A 7 17.30 42.13 -19.68
CA SER A 7 17.27 40.66 -19.71
C SER A 7 15.91 40.19 -19.16
N PRO A 8 15.23 39.23 -19.81
CA PRO A 8 13.94 38.75 -19.33
C PRO A 8 14.05 38.36 -17.86
N THR A 9 13.05 38.72 -17.07
CA THR A 9 12.99 38.24 -15.68
C THR A 9 12.92 36.70 -15.69
N ARG A 10 13.45 36.05 -14.65
CA ARG A 10 13.46 34.58 -14.54
C ARG A 10 12.09 33.94 -14.83
N LEU A 11 11.03 34.61 -14.40
CA LEU A 11 9.64 34.19 -14.62
C LEU A 11 9.19 34.34 -16.08
N GLN A 12 9.58 35.42 -16.76
CA GLN A 12 9.29 35.62 -18.19
C GLN A 12 9.96 34.53 -19.05
N ALA A 13 11.21 34.17 -18.73
CA ALA A 13 11.91 33.10 -19.43
C ALA A 13 11.19 31.75 -19.24
N ALA A 14 10.91 31.36 -18.00
CA ALA A 14 10.22 30.11 -17.70
C ALA A 14 8.82 30.03 -18.35
N THR A 15 8.04 31.11 -18.28
CA THR A 15 6.68 31.15 -18.88
C THR A 15 6.71 31.12 -20.41
N ALA A 16 7.71 31.74 -21.05
CA ALA A 16 7.88 31.68 -22.50
C ALA A 16 8.17 30.25 -22.97
N ILE A 17 9.06 29.54 -22.26
CA ILE A 17 9.37 28.13 -22.52
C ILE A 17 8.11 27.28 -22.30
N ALA A 18 7.41 27.47 -21.19
CA ALA A 18 6.18 26.73 -20.89
C ALA A 18 5.12 26.92 -21.98
N ARG A 19 4.93 28.17 -22.46
CA ARG A 19 3.97 28.48 -23.53
C ARG A 19 4.34 27.81 -24.84
N ARG A 20 5.63 27.81 -25.20
CA ARG A 20 6.12 27.12 -26.41
C ARG A 20 5.79 25.63 -26.34
N ASP A 21 6.22 24.96 -25.27
CA ASP A 21 6.07 23.52 -25.12
C ASP A 21 4.58 23.13 -25.04
N LEU A 22 3.75 23.92 -24.35
CA LEU A 22 2.30 23.69 -24.30
C LEU A 22 1.63 23.82 -25.68
N LEU A 23 2.04 24.78 -26.50
CA LEU A 23 1.54 24.92 -27.86
C LEU A 23 1.95 23.75 -28.75
N GLU A 24 3.14 23.21 -28.57
CA GLU A 24 3.59 22.00 -29.26
C GLU A 24 2.75 20.78 -28.85
N PHE A 25 2.50 20.59 -27.55
CA PHE A 25 1.64 19.51 -27.06
C PHE A 25 0.21 19.59 -27.60
N VAL A 26 -0.39 20.78 -27.60
CA VAL A 26 -1.76 20.97 -28.12
C VAL A 26 -1.85 20.71 -29.62
N ARG A 27 -0.74 20.85 -30.36
CA ARG A 27 -0.69 20.55 -31.81
C ARG A 27 -0.54 19.05 -32.08
N ASP A 28 0.07 18.29 -31.18
CA ASP A 28 0.18 16.85 -31.31
C ASP A 28 -1.12 16.14 -30.93
N ARG A 29 -1.97 15.92 -31.95
CA ARG A 29 -3.25 15.21 -31.80
C ARG A 29 -3.09 13.79 -31.26
N ARG A 30 -2.01 13.09 -31.59
CA ARG A 30 -1.78 11.72 -31.13
C ARG A 30 -1.53 11.73 -29.63
N THR A 31 -0.64 12.61 -29.18
CA THR A 31 -0.34 12.77 -27.75
C THR A 31 -1.58 13.19 -26.99
N LEU A 32 -2.36 14.17 -27.47
CA LEU A 32 -3.62 14.58 -26.84
C LEU A 32 -4.64 13.44 -26.69
N VAL A 33 -4.82 12.60 -27.72
CA VAL A 33 -5.75 11.46 -27.65
C VAL A 33 -5.30 10.45 -26.59
N ILE A 34 -4.00 10.16 -26.53
CA ILE A 34 -3.46 9.19 -25.57
C ILE A 34 -3.50 9.74 -24.14
N THR A 35 -3.19 11.03 -23.95
CA THR A 35 -3.07 11.63 -22.61
C THR A 35 -4.39 12.11 -22.01
N LEU A 36 -5.38 12.52 -22.84
CA LEU A 36 -6.69 12.99 -22.34
C LEU A 36 -7.81 11.97 -22.61
N LEU A 37 -7.93 11.42 -23.82
CA LEU A 37 -9.12 10.67 -24.22
C LEU A 37 -9.10 9.21 -23.71
N LEU A 38 -7.95 8.52 -23.80
CA LEU A 38 -7.83 7.13 -23.34
C LEU A 38 -8.17 6.97 -21.83
N PRO A 39 -7.67 7.83 -20.92
CA PRO A 39 -8.08 7.81 -19.51
C PRO A 39 -9.59 8.02 -19.31
N MET A 40 -10.20 8.95 -20.04
CA MET A 40 -11.64 9.21 -19.94
C MET A 40 -12.51 8.00 -20.28
N VAL A 41 -12.08 7.15 -21.21
CA VAL A 41 -12.84 5.95 -21.64
C VAL A 41 -12.66 4.78 -20.65
N THR A 42 -11.59 4.79 -19.85
CA THR A 42 -11.26 3.67 -18.95
C THR A 42 -12.30 3.50 -17.83
N TYR A 43 -12.80 4.58 -17.22
CA TYR A 43 -13.79 4.49 -16.14
C TYR A 43 -15.14 3.93 -16.60
N PRO A 44 -15.76 4.40 -17.71
CA PRO A 44 -16.99 3.81 -18.22
C PRO A 44 -16.88 2.31 -18.51
N ILE A 45 -15.75 1.86 -19.09
CA ILE A 45 -15.52 0.43 -19.37
C ILE A 45 -15.47 -0.37 -18.07
N LEU A 46 -14.69 0.09 -17.09
CA LEU A 46 -14.57 -0.59 -15.81
C LEU A 46 -15.91 -0.63 -15.06
N ALA A 47 -16.64 0.49 -15.04
CA ALA A 47 -17.94 0.58 -14.40
C ALA A 47 -18.98 -0.31 -15.07
N LEU A 48 -19.02 -0.36 -16.41
CA LEU A 48 -19.89 -1.26 -17.15
C LEU A 48 -19.57 -2.72 -16.85
N ALA A 49 -18.29 -3.10 -16.85
CA ALA A 49 -17.84 -4.46 -16.53
C ALA A 49 -18.26 -4.85 -15.09
N THR A 50 -18.07 -3.94 -14.14
CA THR A 50 -18.43 -4.15 -12.72
C THR A 50 -19.94 -4.25 -12.55
N ALA A 51 -20.71 -3.37 -13.19
CA ALA A 51 -22.17 -3.36 -13.13
C ALA A 51 -22.77 -4.62 -13.77
N LEU A 52 -22.25 -5.08 -14.91
CA LEU A 52 -22.66 -6.35 -15.51
C LEU A 52 -22.35 -7.52 -14.56
N GLY A 53 -21.14 -7.58 -14.01
CA GLY A 53 -20.74 -8.64 -13.09
C GLY A 53 -21.57 -8.68 -11.81
N LEU A 54 -21.88 -7.52 -11.23
CA LEU A 54 -22.72 -7.43 -10.03
C LEU A 54 -24.18 -7.81 -10.33
N ARG A 55 -24.70 -7.39 -11.49
CA ARG A 55 -26.05 -7.76 -11.93
C ARG A 55 -26.19 -9.26 -12.18
N THR A 56 -25.24 -9.88 -12.87
CA THR A 56 -25.27 -11.32 -13.10
C THR A 56 -25.11 -12.09 -11.80
N ALA A 57 -24.22 -11.65 -10.90
CA ALA A 57 -24.07 -12.24 -9.57
C ALA A 57 -25.36 -12.11 -8.74
N SER A 58 -26.01 -10.94 -8.73
CA SER A 58 -27.27 -10.72 -8.04
C SER A 58 -28.37 -11.60 -8.63
N GLN A 59 -28.53 -11.63 -9.96
CA GLN A 59 -29.54 -12.46 -10.62
C GLN A 59 -29.33 -13.95 -10.35
N GLU A 60 -28.09 -14.41 -10.28
CA GLU A 60 -27.75 -15.79 -9.93
C GLU A 60 -28.09 -16.10 -8.46
N ILE A 61 -27.80 -15.18 -7.53
CA ILE A 61 -28.18 -15.32 -6.11
C ILE A 61 -29.71 -15.31 -5.97
N ASP A 62 -30.39 -14.39 -6.63
CA ASP A 62 -31.86 -14.26 -6.61
C ASP A 62 -32.50 -15.52 -7.20
N ALA A 63 -31.97 -16.05 -8.31
CA ALA A 63 -32.45 -17.29 -8.92
C ALA A 63 -32.23 -18.52 -8.02
N ARG A 64 -31.13 -18.55 -7.26
CA ARG A 64 -30.83 -19.64 -6.31
C ARG A 64 -31.59 -19.57 -5.00
N THR A 65 -32.06 -18.38 -4.60
CA THR A 65 -32.76 -18.16 -3.32
C THR A 65 -34.24 -17.86 -3.47
N ALA A 66 -34.76 -17.81 -4.70
CA ALA A 66 -36.16 -17.57 -5.01
C ALA A 66 -37.10 -18.51 -4.21
N PRO A 67 -38.13 -17.97 -3.53
CA PRO A 67 -39.11 -18.78 -2.81
C PRO A 67 -39.83 -19.75 -3.77
N LEU A 68 -39.77 -21.05 -3.47
CA LEU A 68 -40.43 -22.10 -4.26
C LEU A 68 -41.88 -22.28 -3.81
N GLU A 69 -42.75 -22.75 -4.70
CA GLU A 69 -44.00 -23.39 -4.29
C GLU A 69 -43.67 -24.85 -3.92
N ILE A 70 -43.86 -25.21 -2.64
CA ILE A 70 -43.54 -26.56 -2.15
C ILE A 70 -44.84 -27.32 -1.90
N ARG A 71 -45.03 -28.43 -2.62
CA ARG A 71 -46.15 -29.36 -2.40
C ARG A 71 -45.71 -30.46 -1.44
N VAL A 72 -46.41 -30.59 -0.33
CA VAL A 72 -46.12 -31.53 0.75
C VAL A 72 -47.19 -32.60 0.77
N GLY A 73 -46.79 -33.86 0.52
CA GLY A 73 -47.63 -35.02 0.70
C GLY A 73 -47.52 -35.56 2.12
N LEU A 74 -48.64 -35.68 2.82
CA LEU A 74 -48.71 -36.27 4.16
C LEU A 74 -49.40 -37.63 4.11
N SER A 75 -48.74 -38.68 4.61
CA SER A 75 -49.32 -40.03 4.73
C SER A 75 -49.44 -40.48 6.17
N GLY A 76 -50.32 -41.44 6.46
CA GLY A 76 -50.42 -42.07 7.78
C GLY A 76 -51.62 -41.60 8.62
N ALA A 77 -51.86 -42.29 9.74
CA ALA A 77 -53.08 -42.12 10.54
C ALA A 77 -53.22 -40.72 11.18
N ASP A 78 -52.10 -40.07 11.49
CA ASP A 78 -52.07 -38.71 12.08
C ASP A 78 -51.87 -37.60 11.04
N ALA A 79 -51.88 -37.93 9.73
CA ALA A 79 -51.70 -36.96 8.66
C ALA A 79 -52.69 -35.77 8.69
N PRO A 80 -54.01 -35.96 8.96
CA PRO A 80 -54.94 -34.84 9.06
C PRO A 80 -54.63 -33.88 10.21
N ARG A 81 -54.10 -34.40 11.34
CA ARG A 81 -53.71 -33.57 12.49
C ARG A 81 -52.42 -32.81 12.22
N LEU A 82 -51.43 -33.44 11.59
CA LEU A 82 -50.22 -32.75 11.16
C LEU A 82 -50.56 -31.65 10.14
N ALA A 83 -51.44 -31.93 9.17
CA ALA A 83 -51.91 -30.94 8.21
C ALA A 83 -52.49 -29.69 8.90
N GLY A 84 -53.34 -29.87 9.90
CA GLY A 84 -53.92 -28.75 10.66
C GLY A 84 -52.88 -27.92 11.43
N ILE A 85 -51.80 -28.55 11.94
CA ILE A 85 -50.69 -27.83 12.59
C ILE A 85 -49.91 -26.99 11.57
N LEU A 86 -49.60 -27.58 10.41
CA LEU A 86 -48.88 -26.86 9.34
C LEU A 86 -49.71 -25.67 8.82
N ASP A 87 -51.02 -25.87 8.61
CA ASP A 87 -51.94 -24.85 8.14
C ASP A 87 -52.13 -23.69 9.15
N ALA A 88 -52.18 -24.01 10.44
CA ALA A 88 -52.20 -23.02 11.51
C ALA A 88 -50.93 -22.15 11.50
N THR A 89 -49.74 -22.75 11.41
CA THR A 89 -48.48 -22.00 11.32
C THR A 89 -48.40 -21.14 10.04
N LEU A 90 -48.92 -21.63 8.90
CA LEU A 90 -49.01 -20.87 7.65
C LEU A 90 -49.90 -19.63 7.78
N THR A 91 -50.97 -19.72 8.56
CA THR A 91 -51.95 -18.64 8.75
C THR A 91 -51.50 -17.65 9.82
N ASP A 92 -50.99 -18.14 10.95
CA ASP A 92 -50.71 -17.34 12.14
C ASP A 92 -49.36 -16.60 12.09
N THR A 93 -48.40 -17.08 11.28
CA THR A 93 -47.08 -16.44 11.18
C THR A 93 -47.14 -15.22 10.25
N PRO A 94 -46.89 -13.99 10.71
CA PRO A 94 -46.94 -12.80 9.85
C PRO A 94 -45.81 -12.81 8.80
N PRO A 95 -46.00 -12.19 7.61
CA PRO A 95 -45.01 -12.21 6.53
C PRO A 95 -43.60 -11.75 6.94
N ALA A 96 -43.49 -10.81 7.89
CA ALA A 96 -42.21 -10.32 8.38
C ALA A 96 -41.37 -11.37 9.14
N GLU A 97 -41.98 -12.46 9.62
CA GLU A 97 -41.30 -13.55 10.34
C GLU A 97 -41.03 -14.78 9.48
N ARG A 98 -41.37 -14.73 8.18
CA ARG A 98 -41.24 -15.83 7.20
C ARG A 98 -39.90 -15.81 6.46
N GLU A 99 -38.81 -15.55 7.18
CA GLU A 99 -37.48 -15.50 6.57
C GLU A 99 -37.07 -16.89 6.05
N GLY A 100 -36.68 -16.96 4.76
CA GLY A 100 -36.29 -18.19 4.10
C GLY A 100 -37.43 -19.19 3.89
N TRP A 101 -38.69 -18.79 4.05
CA TRP A 101 -39.85 -19.65 3.74
C TRP A 101 -40.03 -19.85 2.23
N PRO A 102 -40.69 -20.95 1.83
CA PRO A 102 -41.21 -21.09 0.48
C PRO A 102 -42.31 -20.04 0.17
N ALA A 103 -42.56 -19.79 -1.11
CA ALA A 103 -43.61 -18.89 -1.57
C ALA A 103 -45.00 -19.35 -1.09
N SER A 104 -45.22 -20.66 -1.16
CA SER A 104 -46.41 -21.33 -0.67
C SER A 104 -46.08 -22.76 -0.26
N VAL A 105 -46.84 -23.28 0.70
CA VAL A 105 -46.79 -24.69 1.08
C VAL A 105 -48.18 -25.26 0.87
N ALA A 106 -48.34 -26.13 -0.12
CA ALA A 106 -49.58 -26.84 -0.36
C ALA A 106 -49.53 -28.19 0.35
N VAL A 107 -50.38 -28.40 1.35
CA VAL A 107 -50.41 -29.62 2.16
C VAL A 107 -51.57 -30.50 1.72
N GLY A 108 -51.30 -31.74 1.30
CA GLY A 108 -52.31 -32.70 0.87
C GLY A 108 -52.14 -34.06 1.54
N GLY A 109 -53.26 -34.71 1.88
CA GLY A 109 -53.27 -36.09 2.36
C GLY A 109 -53.08 -37.07 1.19
N VAL A 110 -52.18 -38.02 1.34
CA VAL A 110 -51.84 -39.01 0.29
C VAL A 110 -51.76 -40.40 0.91
N ASP A 111 -52.22 -41.42 0.19
CA ASP A 111 -52.02 -42.80 0.61
C ASP A 111 -50.51 -43.17 0.55
N ARG A 112 -50.03 -43.94 1.52
CA ARG A 112 -48.62 -44.30 1.65
C ARG A 112 -48.09 -45.06 0.43
N ALA A 113 -48.94 -45.86 -0.20
CA ALA A 113 -48.61 -46.60 -1.42
C ALA A 113 -48.49 -45.70 -2.66
N GLU A 114 -49.16 -44.55 -2.66
CA GLU A 114 -49.20 -43.59 -3.77
C GLU A 114 -48.16 -42.47 -3.60
N ALA A 115 -47.77 -42.16 -2.37
CA ALA A 115 -46.82 -41.08 -2.05
C ALA A 115 -45.45 -41.24 -2.72
N ALA A 116 -44.92 -42.47 -2.79
CA ALA A 116 -43.66 -42.74 -3.48
C ALA A 116 -43.77 -42.46 -5.00
N ALA A 117 -44.87 -42.88 -5.62
CA ALA A 117 -45.12 -42.66 -7.04
C ALA A 117 -45.32 -41.17 -7.37
N LEU A 118 -46.05 -40.42 -6.54
CA LEU A 118 -46.24 -38.98 -6.71
C LEU A 118 -44.95 -38.18 -6.47
N LEU A 119 -44.08 -38.65 -5.58
CA LEU A 119 -42.76 -38.04 -5.35
C LEU A 119 -41.83 -38.27 -6.54
N GLU A 120 -41.81 -39.48 -7.12
CA GLU A 120 -41.03 -39.79 -8.33
C GLU A 120 -41.54 -39.05 -9.58
N GLN A 121 -42.85 -38.86 -9.69
CA GLN A 121 -43.48 -38.09 -10.77
C GLN A 121 -43.34 -36.56 -10.60
N GLY A 122 -42.80 -36.09 -9.47
CA GLY A 122 -42.69 -34.67 -9.15
C GLY A 122 -44.04 -33.99 -8.93
N ALA A 123 -45.08 -34.74 -8.57
CA ALA A 123 -46.39 -34.20 -8.20
C ALA A 123 -46.39 -33.64 -6.75
N ILE A 124 -45.51 -34.17 -5.90
CA ILE A 124 -45.17 -33.62 -4.58
C ILE A 124 -43.66 -33.42 -4.48
N ASP A 125 -43.23 -32.42 -3.73
CA ASP A 125 -41.81 -32.02 -3.60
C ASP A 125 -41.18 -32.58 -2.33
N VAL A 126 -41.99 -32.74 -1.27
CA VAL A 126 -41.61 -33.36 0.01
C VAL A 126 -42.71 -34.35 0.44
N TRP A 127 -42.31 -35.56 0.80
CA TRP A 127 -43.18 -36.53 1.46
C TRP A 127 -42.83 -36.62 2.94
N VAL A 128 -43.84 -36.45 3.81
CA VAL A 128 -43.71 -36.62 5.25
C VAL A 128 -44.63 -37.74 5.74
N ASP A 129 -44.04 -38.71 6.44
CA ASP A 129 -44.78 -39.85 7.00
C ASP A 129 -45.22 -39.57 8.44
N ALA A 130 -46.52 -39.31 8.63
CA ALA A 130 -47.16 -39.08 9.92
C ALA A 130 -47.49 -40.42 10.60
N PHE A 131 -46.47 -41.00 11.25
CA PHE A 131 -46.59 -42.29 11.93
C PHE A 131 -47.64 -42.27 13.07
N PRO A 132 -48.24 -43.42 13.42
CA PRO A 132 -49.25 -43.50 14.48
C PRO A 132 -48.69 -43.03 15.83
N GLY A 133 -49.38 -42.10 16.49
CA GLY A 133 -48.97 -41.54 17.79
C GLY A 133 -48.24 -40.20 17.67
N LEU A 134 -47.86 -39.78 16.46
CA LEU A 134 -47.16 -38.53 16.20
C LEU A 134 -47.87 -37.32 16.81
N ALA A 135 -49.21 -37.26 16.70
CA ALA A 135 -49.95 -36.13 17.24
C ALA A 135 -49.84 -36.02 18.78
N ALA A 136 -49.78 -37.15 19.48
CA ALA A 136 -49.58 -37.17 20.93
C ALA A 136 -48.13 -36.76 21.26
N ASP A 137 -47.16 -37.25 20.50
CA ASP A 137 -45.74 -36.97 20.71
C ASP A 137 -45.40 -35.48 20.46
N LEU A 138 -46.01 -34.85 19.45
CA LEU A 138 -45.86 -33.41 19.19
C LEU A 138 -46.37 -32.54 20.35
N VAL A 139 -47.40 -33.02 21.06
CA VAL A 139 -47.94 -32.36 22.25
C VAL A 139 -47.13 -32.70 23.51
N GLY A 140 -46.42 -33.84 23.54
CA GLY A 140 -45.57 -34.30 24.63
C GLY A 140 -44.35 -33.42 24.90
N THR A 141 -43.42 -33.90 25.73
CA THR A 141 -42.20 -33.17 26.11
C THR A 141 -40.96 -33.61 25.33
N GLU A 142 -41.00 -34.78 24.69
CA GLU A 142 -39.87 -35.33 23.95
C GLU A 142 -39.65 -34.66 22.58
N THR A 143 -38.42 -34.78 22.07
CA THR A 143 -38.06 -34.33 20.72
C THR A 143 -38.49 -35.38 19.69
N VAL A 144 -39.40 -34.98 18.80
CA VAL A 144 -39.92 -35.86 17.76
C VAL A 144 -39.09 -35.74 16.49
N LYS A 145 -38.66 -36.88 15.94
CA LYS A 145 -37.96 -36.93 14.65
C LYS A 145 -38.97 -37.26 13.55
N ILE A 146 -39.25 -36.29 12.68
CA ILE A 146 -40.16 -36.46 11.55
C ILE A 146 -39.32 -36.75 10.28
N PRO A 147 -39.46 -37.92 9.65
CA PRO A 147 -38.79 -38.19 8.38
C PRO A 147 -39.46 -37.40 7.26
N ALA A 148 -38.67 -36.57 6.58
CA ALA A 148 -39.06 -35.85 5.37
C ALA A 148 -38.21 -36.34 4.20
N ILE A 149 -38.87 -36.91 3.20
CA ILE A 149 -38.25 -37.55 2.03
C ILE A 149 -38.41 -36.62 0.83
N LEU A 150 -37.32 -36.39 0.10
CA LEU A 150 -37.31 -35.59 -1.13
C LEU A 150 -37.08 -36.51 -2.33
N ALA A 151 -37.61 -36.12 -3.49
CA ALA A 151 -37.45 -36.86 -4.73
C ALA A 151 -35.96 -36.98 -5.12
N PRO A 152 -35.45 -38.19 -5.45
CA PRO A 152 -34.10 -38.37 -5.96
C PRO A 152 -33.93 -37.63 -7.29
N GLY A 153 -32.89 -36.81 -7.42
CA GLY A 153 -32.58 -36.10 -8.68
C GLY A 153 -33.34 -34.79 -8.91
N ASN A 154 -34.10 -34.29 -7.94
CA ASN A 154 -34.68 -32.94 -8.01
C ASN A 154 -33.56 -31.89 -8.05
N GLN A 155 -33.47 -31.13 -9.15
CA GLN A 155 -32.45 -30.08 -9.35
C GLN A 155 -32.52 -28.99 -8.27
N ASN A 156 -33.69 -28.78 -7.67
CA ASN A 156 -33.93 -27.83 -6.59
C ASN A 156 -33.96 -28.49 -5.19
N GLY A 157 -33.55 -29.75 -5.04
CA GLY A 157 -33.68 -30.51 -3.79
C GLY A 157 -32.96 -29.89 -2.59
N HIS A 158 -31.85 -29.17 -2.81
CA HIS A 158 -31.18 -28.40 -1.76
C HIS A 158 -32.05 -27.23 -1.26
N LEU A 159 -32.62 -26.47 -2.20
CA LEU A 159 -33.46 -25.31 -1.91
C LEU A 159 -34.77 -25.73 -1.23
N VAL A 160 -35.41 -26.81 -1.71
CA VAL A 160 -36.59 -27.42 -1.07
C VAL A 160 -36.27 -27.79 0.38
N ARG A 161 -35.11 -28.43 0.64
CA ARG A 161 -34.68 -28.79 1.99
C ARG A 161 -34.48 -27.56 2.89
N GLU A 162 -33.84 -26.52 2.39
CA GLU A 162 -33.59 -25.29 3.16
C GLU A 162 -34.88 -24.55 3.49
N GLN A 163 -35.73 -24.30 2.49
CA GLN A 163 -36.98 -23.55 2.64
C GLN A 163 -38.03 -24.34 3.44
N PHE A 164 -38.24 -25.63 3.13
CA PHE A 164 -39.11 -26.49 3.93
C PHE A 164 -38.59 -26.63 5.36
N GLY A 165 -37.27 -26.72 5.55
CA GLY A 165 -36.64 -26.72 6.86
C GLY A 165 -36.88 -25.42 7.64
N ALA A 166 -36.83 -24.26 6.97
CA ALA A 166 -37.14 -22.96 7.57
C ALA A 166 -38.60 -22.88 8.04
N PHE A 167 -39.53 -23.35 7.19
CA PHE A 167 -40.94 -23.47 7.56
C PHE A 167 -41.13 -24.40 8.77
N MET A 168 -40.56 -25.60 8.76
CA MET A 168 -40.66 -26.55 9.87
C MET A 168 -39.99 -26.06 11.16
N ARG A 169 -38.96 -25.21 11.08
CA ARG A 169 -38.40 -24.53 12.27
C ARG A 169 -39.40 -23.54 12.89
N SER A 170 -40.22 -22.85 12.10
CA SER A 170 -41.32 -22.04 12.61
C SER A 170 -42.39 -22.90 13.28
N VAL A 171 -42.80 -24.00 12.64
CA VAL A 171 -43.73 -24.97 13.25
C VAL A 171 -43.20 -25.47 14.60
N ALA A 172 -41.91 -25.80 14.67
CA ALA A 172 -41.26 -26.21 15.92
C ALA A 172 -41.26 -25.10 16.98
N ARG A 173 -41.05 -23.83 16.60
CA ARG A 173 -41.16 -22.67 17.51
C ARG A 173 -42.58 -22.54 18.08
N ASP A 174 -43.61 -22.68 17.25
CA ASP A 174 -45.01 -22.59 17.69
C ASP A 174 -45.40 -23.73 18.63
N LEU A 175 -45.02 -24.97 18.30
CA LEU A 175 -45.19 -26.12 19.18
C LEU A 175 -44.47 -25.92 20.52
N THR A 176 -43.26 -25.38 20.49
CA THR A 176 -42.47 -25.09 21.71
C THR A 176 -43.16 -24.03 22.57
N ARG A 177 -43.65 -22.93 21.98
CA ARG A 177 -44.45 -21.92 22.68
C ARG A 177 -45.70 -22.53 23.32
N GLY A 178 -46.37 -23.46 22.62
CA GLY A 178 -47.52 -24.19 23.12
C GLY A 178 -47.19 -25.10 24.31
N ARG A 179 -46.06 -25.82 24.26
CA ARG A 179 -45.57 -26.66 25.37
C ARG A 179 -45.25 -25.82 26.62
N ILE A 180 -44.56 -24.68 26.44
CA ILE A 180 -44.19 -23.75 27.53
C ILE A 180 -45.44 -23.16 28.20
N ARG A 181 -46.44 -22.73 27.42
CA ARG A 181 -47.72 -22.27 27.94
C ARG A 181 -48.45 -23.33 28.76
N ARG A 182 -48.49 -24.58 28.26
CA ARG A 182 -49.13 -25.71 28.98
C ARG A 182 -48.40 -26.08 30.26
N ALA A 183 -47.09 -25.87 30.32
CA ALA A 183 -46.28 -26.02 31.52
C ALA A 183 -46.42 -24.85 32.51
N GLY A 184 -47.23 -23.82 32.21
CA GLY A 184 -47.40 -22.64 33.06
C GLY A 184 -46.18 -21.72 33.10
N LEU A 185 -45.24 -21.86 32.16
CA LEU A 185 -44.00 -21.09 32.11
C LEU A 185 -44.17 -19.82 31.27
N PRO A 186 -43.52 -18.69 31.64
CA PRO A 186 -43.57 -17.45 30.86
C PRO A 186 -42.78 -17.59 29.54
N GLY A 187 -43.20 -16.85 28.50
CA GLY A 187 -42.55 -16.88 27.19
C GLY A 187 -41.08 -16.44 27.18
N THR A 188 -40.64 -15.75 28.24
CA THR A 188 -39.24 -15.34 28.46
C THR A 188 -38.28 -16.52 28.65
N VAL A 189 -38.78 -17.73 28.94
CA VAL A 189 -37.96 -18.95 29.01
C VAL A 189 -37.28 -19.27 27.67
N LEU A 190 -37.88 -18.88 26.53
CA LEU A 190 -37.28 -19.08 25.20
C LEU A 190 -36.21 -18.05 24.83
N THR A 191 -36.22 -16.91 25.51
CA THR A 191 -35.32 -15.79 25.27
C THR A 191 -34.72 -15.34 26.60
N PRO A 192 -33.90 -16.20 27.25
CA PRO A 192 -33.41 -15.95 28.60
C PRO A 192 -32.39 -14.80 28.66
N LEU A 193 -31.83 -14.42 27.51
CA LEU A 193 -30.87 -13.34 27.37
C LEU A 193 -31.12 -12.65 26.02
N THR A 194 -31.26 -11.33 26.07
CA THR A 194 -31.12 -10.48 24.90
C THR A 194 -29.87 -9.66 25.11
N VAL A 195 -28.89 -9.81 24.22
CA VAL A 195 -27.69 -8.99 24.24
C VAL A 195 -27.99 -7.71 23.48
N THR A 196 -27.99 -6.59 24.17
CA THR A 196 -27.99 -5.26 23.54
C THR A 196 -26.60 -4.68 23.73
N PHE A 197 -25.93 -4.30 22.63
CA PHE A 197 -24.68 -3.57 22.74
C PHE A 197 -25.02 -2.07 22.77
N PRO A 198 -24.74 -1.35 23.88
CA PRO A 198 -25.07 0.07 24.01
C PRO A 198 -24.38 0.98 22.99
N ASP A 199 -23.35 0.47 22.30
CA ASP A 199 -22.56 1.18 21.28
C ASP A 199 -22.89 0.75 19.83
N ASP A 200 -23.89 -0.11 19.60
CA ASP A 200 -24.32 -0.55 18.24
C ASP A 200 -24.96 0.57 17.38
N GLY A 201 -24.92 1.82 17.84
CA GLY A 201 -25.05 2.97 16.96
C GLY A 201 -23.88 3.09 15.97
N ARG A 202 -22.75 2.43 16.23
CA ARG A 202 -21.69 2.22 15.24
C ARG A 202 -21.85 0.82 14.67
N PRO A 203 -22.24 0.67 13.40
CA PRO A 203 -22.24 -0.64 12.78
C PRO A 203 -20.83 -1.24 12.93
N PRO A 204 -20.71 -2.58 13.11
CA PRO A 204 -19.40 -3.23 13.01
C PRO A 204 -18.73 -2.76 11.72
N PRO A 205 -17.39 -2.72 11.63
CA PRO A 205 -16.71 -2.48 10.37
C PRO A 205 -17.03 -3.67 9.45
N GLU A 206 -18.22 -3.65 8.86
CA GLU A 206 -18.52 -4.39 7.67
C GLU A 206 -17.36 -4.07 6.73
N HIS A 207 -16.80 -5.10 6.11
CA HIS A 207 -15.89 -4.90 5.02
C HIS A 207 -16.66 -4.10 3.97
N ASN A 208 -16.56 -2.78 4.04
CA ASN A 208 -17.25 -1.85 3.17
C ASN A 208 -16.63 -2.05 1.80
N VAL A 209 -17.21 -2.98 1.04
CA VAL A 209 -16.85 -3.22 -0.36
C VAL A 209 -16.84 -1.89 -1.11
N THR A 210 -17.73 -0.96 -0.72
CA THR A 210 -17.78 0.44 -1.17
C THR A 210 -16.51 1.24 -0.91
N SER A 211 -15.89 1.16 0.28
CA SER A 211 -14.65 1.88 0.60
C SER A 211 -13.43 1.30 -0.10
N THR A 212 -13.40 -0.03 -0.28
CA THR A 212 -12.34 -0.72 -1.04
C THR A 212 -12.42 -0.39 -2.52
N LEU A 213 -13.62 -0.37 -3.10
CA LEU A 213 -13.87 0.04 -4.48
C LEU A 213 -13.54 1.52 -4.70
N ALA A 214 -13.94 2.40 -3.78
CA ALA A 214 -13.60 3.83 -3.84
C ALA A 214 -12.08 4.04 -3.80
N GLY A 215 -11.37 3.32 -2.93
CA GLY A 215 -9.92 3.33 -2.89
C GLY A 215 -9.29 2.85 -4.21
N GLY A 216 -9.79 1.76 -4.80
CA GLY A 216 -9.32 1.26 -6.10
C GLY A 216 -9.46 2.30 -7.23
N VAL A 217 -10.57 3.04 -7.26
CA VAL A 217 -10.79 4.14 -8.22
C VAL A 217 -9.79 5.28 -8.01
N LEU A 218 -9.45 5.62 -6.76
CA LEU A 218 -8.42 6.64 -6.47
C LEU A 218 -7.01 6.20 -6.90
N VAL A 219 -6.67 4.93 -6.70
CA VAL A 219 -5.39 4.40 -7.20
C VAL A 219 -5.36 4.44 -8.73
N LEU A 220 -6.45 4.04 -9.40
CA LEU A 220 -6.57 4.17 -10.86
C LEU A 220 -6.44 5.63 -11.31
N LEU A 221 -7.07 6.57 -10.60
CA LEU A 221 -6.91 8.02 -10.85
C LEU A 221 -5.46 8.46 -10.74
N THR A 222 -4.70 7.91 -9.78
CA THR A 222 -3.26 8.19 -9.63
C THR A 222 -2.48 7.73 -10.87
N VAL A 223 -2.72 6.49 -11.33
CA VAL A 223 -2.05 5.93 -12.51
C VAL A 223 -2.38 6.75 -13.77
N LEU A 224 -3.65 7.11 -13.95
CA LEU A 224 -4.10 7.87 -15.12
C LEU A 224 -3.61 9.32 -15.10
N THR A 225 -3.55 9.96 -13.92
CA THR A 225 -2.92 11.28 -13.77
C THR A 225 -1.42 11.22 -14.07
N LEU A 226 -0.72 10.20 -13.59
CA LEU A 226 0.71 10.02 -13.90
C LEU A 226 0.97 9.78 -15.40
N THR A 227 0.07 9.03 -16.06
CA THR A 227 0.11 8.82 -17.51
C THR A 227 -0.04 10.14 -18.28
N GLY A 228 -0.81 11.09 -17.74
CA GLY A 228 -0.94 12.45 -18.29
C GLY A 228 0.38 13.24 -18.32
N ALA A 229 1.28 13.00 -17.36
CA ALA A 229 2.62 13.59 -17.34
C ALA A 229 3.63 12.84 -18.22
N PHE A 230 3.37 11.56 -18.50
CA PHE A 230 4.34 10.62 -19.06
C PHE A 230 4.83 11.01 -20.47
N TYR A 231 3.92 11.07 -21.45
CA TYR A 231 4.27 11.41 -22.83
C TYR A 231 4.78 12.85 -22.98
N PRO A 232 4.16 13.87 -22.34
CA PRO A 232 4.69 15.24 -22.41
C PRO A 232 6.11 15.36 -21.84
N ALA A 233 6.43 14.67 -20.74
CA ALA A 233 7.77 14.72 -20.17
C ALA A 233 8.84 14.04 -21.03
N ILE A 234 8.48 12.97 -21.76
CA ILE A 234 9.38 12.30 -22.71
C ILE A 234 9.74 13.29 -23.82
N ASP A 235 8.75 13.91 -24.43
CA ASP A 235 8.97 14.82 -25.55
C ASP A 235 9.67 16.12 -25.12
N ALA A 236 9.37 16.63 -23.91
CA ALA A 236 9.95 17.86 -23.38
C ALA A 236 11.48 17.85 -23.22
N ILE A 237 12.10 16.69 -22.90
CA ILE A 237 13.56 16.60 -22.71
C ILE A 237 14.19 15.55 -23.61
N ALA A 238 13.76 14.29 -23.49
CA ALA A 238 14.36 13.21 -24.28
C ALA A 238 14.08 13.39 -25.79
N GLY A 239 12.88 13.87 -26.14
CA GLY A 239 12.52 14.23 -27.50
C GLY A 239 13.36 15.40 -28.04
N GLU A 240 13.57 16.45 -27.25
CA GLU A 240 14.46 17.56 -27.65
C GLU A 240 15.93 17.16 -27.77
N LYS A 241 16.41 16.24 -26.91
CA LYS A 241 17.76 15.66 -27.03
C LYS A 241 17.91 14.91 -28.35
N GLU A 242 16.94 14.06 -28.69
CA GLU A 242 16.93 13.28 -29.93
C GLU A 242 16.86 14.18 -31.18
N ARG A 243 16.16 15.31 -31.10
CA ARG A 243 16.08 16.32 -32.16
C ARG A 243 17.29 17.26 -32.23
N GLY A 244 18.21 17.22 -31.26
CA GLY A 244 19.33 18.16 -31.14
C GLY A 244 18.91 19.59 -30.78
N THR A 245 17.66 19.82 -30.37
CA THR A 245 17.15 21.17 -30.09
C THR A 245 17.45 21.65 -28.67
N ILE A 246 17.86 20.74 -27.77
CA ILE A 246 18.21 21.09 -26.39
C ILE A 246 19.46 21.97 -26.31
N GLU A 247 20.42 21.78 -27.24
CA GLU A 247 21.66 22.57 -27.32
C GLU A 247 21.35 24.03 -27.64
N THR A 248 20.44 24.27 -28.58
CA THR A 248 19.95 25.60 -28.91
C THR A 248 19.28 26.27 -27.71
N LEU A 249 18.55 25.52 -26.89
CA LEU A 249 17.89 26.05 -25.69
C LEU A 249 18.88 26.41 -24.59
N LEU A 250 20.02 25.71 -24.49
CA LEU A 250 21.07 25.99 -23.52
C LEU A 250 21.95 27.20 -23.87
N ILE A 251 21.94 27.62 -25.14
CA ILE A 251 22.59 28.85 -25.60
C ILE A 251 21.67 30.08 -25.39
N ALA A 252 20.37 29.85 -25.18
CA ALA A 252 19.44 30.94 -24.91
C ALA A 252 19.84 31.70 -23.63
N PRO A 253 19.54 33.03 -23.54
CA PRO A 253 19.93 33.85 -22.40
C PRO A 253 19.03 33.60 -21.16
N CYS A 254 18.93 32.35 -20.72
CA CYS A 254 18.19 31.90 -19.55
C CYS A 254 18.99 30.86 -18.75
N GLY A 255 18.78 30.81 -17.44
CA GLY A 255 19.44 29.84 -16.57
C GLY A 255 18.82 28.45 -16.67
N LEU A 256 19.60 27.40 -16.35
CA LEU A 256 19.11 26.01 -16.29
C LEU A 256 17.86 25.84 -15.41
N GLY A 257 17.79 26.57 -14.30
CA GLY A 257 16.62 26.54 -13.43
C GLY A 257 15.34 27.07 -14.10
N GLU A 258 15.46 28.08 -14.96
CA GLU A 258 14.33 28.67 -15.69
C GLU A 258 13.84 27.75 -16.79
N ILE A 259 14.76 27.07 -17.48
CA ILE A 259 14.46 26.02 -18.46
C ILE A 259 13.66 24.90 -17.81
N VAL A 260 14.17 24.36 -16.68
CA VAL A 260 13.51 23.26 -15.97
C VAL A 260 12.13 23.67 -15.46
N TRP A 261 11.99 24.87 -14.88
CA TRP A 261 10.70 25.37 -14.42
C TRP A 261 9.71 25.56 -15.57
N GLY A 262 10.16 26.08 -16.71
CA GLY A 262 9.31 26.24 -17.90
C GLY A 262 8.80 24.90 -18.42
N LYS A 263 9.69 23.91 -18.56
CA LYS A 263 9.33 22.54 -18.97
C LYS A 263 8.37 21.88 -17.98
N PHE A 264 8.64 22.05 -16.69
CA PHE A 264 7.75 21.56 -15.64
C PHE A 264 6.35 22.16 -15.74
N LEU A 265 6.22 23.48 -15.90
CA LEU A 265 4.93 24.15 -16.00
C LEU A 265 4.10 23.66 -17.19
N ALA A 266 4.74 23.41 -18.34
CA ALA A 266 4.06 22.85 -19.52
C ALA A 266 3.53 21.43 -19.25
N VAL A 267 4.38 20.54 -18.74
CA VAL A 267 4.01 19.16 -18.41
C VAL A 267 2.94 19.13 -17.32
N PHE A 268 3.08 19.96 -16.29
CA PHE A 268 2.12 20.07 -15.19
C PHE A 268 0.75 20.56 -15.67
N ALA A 269 0.69 21.53 -16.60
CA ALA A 269 -0.56 22.00 -17.18
C ALA A 269 -1.30 20.89 -17.95
N VAL A 270 -0.57 20.10 -18.76
CA VAL A 270 -1.16 18.94 -19.47
C VAL A 270 -1.65 17.90 -18.46
N THR A 271 -0.86 17.63 -17.42
CA THR A 271 -1.23 16.68 -16.35
C THR A 271 -2.49 17.12 -15.60
N LEU A 272 -2.64 18.42 -15.35
CA LEU A 272 -3.83 18.99 -14.72
C LEU A 272 -5.06 18.88 -15.63
N ALA A 273 -4.89 19.10 -16.94
CA ALA A 273 -5.96 18.87 -17.91
C ALA A 273 -6.41 17.40 -17.92
N THR A 274 -5.46 16.45 -17.87
CA THR A 274 -5.77 15.01 -17.73
C THR A 274 -6.49 14.71 -16.41
N LEU A 275 -6.08 15.30 -15.29
CA LEU A 275 -6.78 15.15 -14.00
C LEU A 275 -8.23 15.63 -14.09
N VAL A 276 -8.47 16.82 -14.66
CA VAL A 276 -9.83 17.36 -14.86
C VAL A 276 -10.65 16.44 -15.74
N ALA A 277 -10.09 15.97 -16.86
CA ALA A 277 -10.75 15.03 -17.76
C ALA A 277 -11.16 13.72 -17.04
N ASN A 278 -10.27 13.18 -16.20
CA ASN A 278 -10.54 11.99 -15.39
C ASN A 278 -11.65 12.24 -14.36
N VAL A 279 -11.61 13.35 -13.64
CA VAL A 279 -12.65 13.70 -12.65
C VAL A 279 -14.02 13.85 -13.33
N VAL A 280 -14.08 14.51 -14.49
CA VAL A 280 -15.32 14.62 -15.29
C VAL A 280 -15.81 13.24 -15.72
N SER A 281 -14.91 12.36 -16.17
CA SER A 281 -15.27 10.98 -16.56
C SER A 281 -15.79 10.17 -15.37
N ILE A 282 -15.15 10.24 -14.21
CA ILE A 282 -15.62 9.58 -12.97
C ILE A 282 -17.02 10.10 -12.60
N ALA A 283 -17.23 11.42 -12.61
CA ALA A 283 -18.52 12.01 -12.28
C ALA A 283 -19.63 11.57 -13.24
N ALA A 284 -19.36 11.58 -14.55
CA ALA A 284 -20.29 11.10 -15.56
C ALA A 284 -20.58 9.60 -15.40
N THR A 285 -19.54 8.79 -15.16
CA THR A 285 -19.65 7.35 -14.96
C THR A 285 -20.46 7.01 -13.71
N ALA A 286 -20.23 7.73 -12.61
CA ALA A 286 -21.00 7.58 -11.38
C ALA A 286 -22.48 7.92 -11.62
N ALA A 287 -22.77 9.05 -12.28
CA ALA A 287 -24.14 9.47 -12.59
C ALA A 287 -24.90 8.44 -13.46
N VAL A 288 -24.21 7.77 -14.39
CA VAL A 288 -24.79 6.69 -15.20
C VAL A 288 -24.97 5.42 -14.36
N THR A 289 -23.96 5.01 -13.59
CA THR A 289 -23.99 3.78 -12.79
C THR A 289 -25.08 3.81 -11.72
N LEU A 290 -25.31 4.97 -11.10
CA LEU A 290 -26.39 5.17 -10.13
C LEU A 290 -27.79 4.88 -10.70
N ARG A 291 -27.99 5.02 -12.02
CA ARG A 291 -29.26 4.68 -12.68
C ARG A 291 -29.48 3.18 -12.84
N PHE A 292 -28.42 2.39 -12.76
CA PHE A 292 -28.47 0.92 -12.90
C PHE A 292 -28.47 0.20 -11.55
N LEU A 293 -28.22 0.92 -10.45
CA LEU A 293 -28.24 0.35 -9.10
C LEU A 293 -29.68 0.26 -8.56
N PRO A 294 -30.03 -0.82 -7.81
CA PRO A 294 -31.31 -0.92 -7.10
C PRO A 294 -31.56 0.28 -6.17
N GLN A 295 -32.81 0.74 -6.09
CA GLN A 295 -33.17 1.94 -5.32
C GLN A 295 -32.79 1.85 -3.83
N GLY A 296 -32.77 0.65 -3.25
CA GLY A 296 -32.34 0.43 -1.86
C GLY A 296 -30.86 0.75 -1.60
N ILE A 297 -29.98 0.52 -2.57
CA ILE A 297 -28.54 0.85 -2.48
C ILE A 297 -28.34 2.36 -2.67
N VAL A 298 -29.09 2.96 -3.59
CA VAL A 298 -29.00 4.40 -3.87
C VAL A 298 -29.44 5.23 -2.66
N ALA A 299 -30.47 4.78 -1.92
CA ALA A 299 -30.97 5.45 -0.73
C ALA A 299 -29.96 5.49 0.45
N GLN A 300 -28.99 4.57 0.46
CA GLN A 300 -27.95 4.50 1.49
C GLN A 300 -26.74 5.39 1.19
N LEU A 301 -26.66 6.01 0.00
CA LEU A 301 -25.54 6.86 -0.37
C LEU A 301 -25.65 8.24 0.30
N PRO A 302 -24.56 8.76 0.91
CA PRO A 302 -24.57 10.08 1.54
C PRO A 302 -24.71 11.19 0.49
N GLN A 303 -25.83 11.91 0.51
CA GLN A 303 -26.18 12.91 -0.52
C GLN A 303 -25.61 14.33 -0.26
N GLY A 304 -25.14 14.63 0.95
CA GLY A 304 -24.74 15.99 1.37
C GLY A 304 -23.22 16.31 1.37
N ALA A 305 -22.35 15.30 1.43
CA ALA A 305 -20.89 15.49 1.60
C ALA A 305 -20.06 15.41 0.29
N ALA A 306 -20.71 15.09 -0.84
CA ALA A 306 -20.01 14.72 -2.07
C ALA A 306 -19.18 15.87 -2.70
N LEU A 307 -19.70 17.09 -2.73
CA LEU A 307 -18.99 18.22 -3.35
C LEU A 307 -17.73 18.63 -2.59
N ALA A 308 -17.79 18.65 -1.26
CA ALA A 308 -16.63 18.93 -0.42
C ALA A 308 -15.58 17.82 -0.55
N ALA A 309 -16.01 16.55 -0.58
CA ALA A 309 -15.13 15.40 -0.78
C ALA A 309 -14.41 15.44 -2.14
N ILE A 310 -15.14 15.78 -3.22
CA ILE A 310 -14.58 15.97 -4.56
C ILE A 310 -13.59 17.13 -4.56
N ALA A 311 -13.92 18.26 -3.91
CA ALA A 311 -13.02 19.41 -3.84
C ALA A 311 -11.70 19.06 -3.12
N VAL A 312 -11.77 18.41 -1.95
CA VAL A 312 -10.58 17.94 -1.21
C VAL A 312 -9.76 16.97 -2.06
N THR A 313 -10.41 16.03 -2.73
CA THR A 313 -9.77 15.08 -3.64
C THR A 313 -9.04 15.81 -4.79
N CYS A 314 -9.71 16.74 -5.47
CA CYS A 314 -9.10 17.53 -6.53
C CYS A 314 -7.88 18.32 -6.04
N ILE A 315 -7.98 18.98 -4.90
CA ILE A 315 -6.87 19.76 -4.32
C ILE A 315 -5.70 18.84 -3.97
N ALA A 316 -5.95 17.69 -3.33
CA ALA A 316 -4.89 16.71 -3.03
C ALA A 316 -4.20 16.23 -4.33
N TYR A 317 -4.97 15.94 -5.37
CA TYR A 317 -4.44 15.47 -6.66
C TYR A 317 -3.71 16.54 -7.48
N VAL A 318 -3.90 17.83 -7.20
CA VAL A 318 -3.02 18.89 -7.75
C VAL A 318 -1.59 18.69 -7.26
N GLY A 319 -1.40 18.35 -5.98
CA GLY A 319 -0.09 18.00 -5.42
C GLY A 319 0.51 16.75 -6.08
N LEU A 320 -0.32 15.72 -6.29
CA LEU A 320 0.07 14.49 -7.00
C LEU A 320 0.47 14.77 -8.45
N ALA A 321 -0.28 15.61 -9.17
CA ALA A 321 0.01 16.00 -10.54
C ALA A 321 1.35 16.75 -10.67
N ALA A 322 1.66 17.63 -9.71
CA ALA A 322 2.96 18.31 -9.64
C ALA A 322 4.10 17.31 -9.42
N LEU A 323 3.91 16.38 -8.48
CA LEU A 323 4.89 15.35 -8.19
C LEU A 323 5.11 14.41 -9.39
N ALA A 324 4.03 14.02 -10.07
CA ALA A 324 4.05 13.22 -11.28
C ALA A 324 4.85 13.91 -12.41
N ALA A 325 4.54 15.18 -12.69
CA ALA A 325 5.26 15.97 -13.69
C ALA A 325 6.76 16.09 -13.38
N ALA A 326 7.12 16.41 -12.13
CA ALA A 326 8.51 16.53 -11.71
C ALA A 326 9.26 15.19 -11.74
N THR A 327 8.60 14.10 -11.35
CA THR A 327 9.18 12.74 -11.39
C THR A 327 9.46 12.31 -12.82
N CYS A 328 8.48 12.48 -13.71
CA CYS A 328 8.65 12.13 -15.12
C CYS A 328 9.78 12.95 -15.76
N LEU A 329 9.84 14.27 -15.49
CA LEU A 329 10.89 15.15 -16.02
C LEU A 329 12.29 14.78 -15.50
N ALA A 330 12.42 14.45 -14.22
CA ALA A 330 13.68 14.03 -13.62
C ALA A 330 14.21 12.73 -14.25
N VAL A 331 13.32 11.76 -14.49
CA VAL A 331 13.68 10.47 -15.12
C VAL A 331 14.02 10.64 -16.60
N THR A 332 13.24 11.43 -17.36
CA THR A 332 13.47 11.60 -18.82
C THR A 332 14.76 12.35 -19.10
N THR A 333 15.20 13.21 -18.19
CA THR A 333 16.47 13.95 -18.31
C THR A 333 17.69 13.03 -18.42
N ALA A 334 17.65 11.88 -17.76
CA ALA A 334 18.76 10.92 -17.79
C ALA A 334 18.80 10.06 -19.07
N SER A 335 17.76 10.12 -19.90
CA SER A 335 17.57 9.25 -21.08
C SER A 335 18.18 9.86 -22.34
N LYS A 336 18.65 9.01 -23.27
CA LYS A 336 19.27 9.44 -24.54
C LYS A 336 18.27 9.60 -25.68
N SER A 337 17.17 8.85 -25.64
CA SER A 337 16.12 8.86 -26.67
C SER A 337 14.74 8.77 -26.05
N GLY A 338 13.71 9.11 -26.84
CA GLY A 338 12.32 8.94 -26.41
C GLY A 338 11.99 7.49 -26.03
N LYS A 339 12.55 6.51 -26.75
CA LYS A 339 12.34 5.08 -26.47
C LYS A 339 12.99 4.63 -25.16
N GLU A 340 14.20 5.11 -24.86
CA GLU A 340 14.86 4.83 -23.58
C GLU A 340 14.10 5.48 -22.41
N ALA A 341 13.61 6.71 -22.61
CA ALA A 341 12.80 7.40 -21.62
C ALA A 341 11.50 6.65 -21.32
N GLN A 342 10.81 6.17 -22.36
CA GLN A 342 9.62 5.35 -22.23
C GLN A 342 9.90 4.07 -21.42
N ASN A 343 10.94 3.32 -21.80
CA ASN A 343 11.31 2.07 -21.12
C ASN A 343 11.73 2.30 -19.66
N THR A 344 12.32 3.45 -19.34
CA THR A 344 12.76 3.80 -17.98
C THR A 344 11.60 4.27 -17.12
N LEU A 345 10.64 4.99 -17.69
CA LEU A 345 9.48 5.49 -16.96
C LEU A 345 8.44 4.39 -16.65
N THR A 346 8.30 3.35 -17.47
CA THR A 346 7.32 2.26 -17.20
C THR A 346 7.49 1.62 -15.81
N PRO A 347 8.67 1.15 -15.38
CA PRO A 347 8.84 0.62 -14.02
C PRO A 347 8.64 1.69 -12.94
N VAL A 348 8.93 2.97 -13.23
CA VAL A 348 8.66 4.08 -12.31
C VAL A 348 7.15 4.25 -12.10
N ILE A 349 6.34 4.16 -13.15
CA ILE A 349 4.86 4.17 -13.02
C ILE A 349 4.39 3.02 -12.12
N LEU A 350 4.90 1.81 -12.33
CA LEU A 350 4.50 0.65 -11.52
C LEU A 350 4.87 0.85 -10.05
N LEU A 351 6.06 1.38 -9.77
CA LEU A 351 6.50 1.71 -8.41
C LEU A 351 5.60 2.78 -7.77
N VAL A 352 5.30 3.87 -8.50
CA VAL A 352 4.38 4.91 -8.02
C VAL A 352 2.99 4.34 -7.76
N SER A 353 2.51 3.45 -8.62
CA SER A 353 1.21 2.78 -8.46
C SER A 353 1.18 1.91 -7.22
N ALA A 354 2.27 1.17 -6.94
CA ALA A 354 2.41 0.36 -5.73
C ALA A 354 2.44 1.23 -4.46
N ILE A 355 3.19 2.35 -4.49
CA ILE A 355 3.21 3.34 -3.41
C ILE A 355 1.81 3.92 -3.19
N ALA A 356 1.10 4.31 -4.24
CA ALA A 356 -0.28 4.78 -4.14
C ALA A 356 -1.21 3.71 -3.55
N GLY A 357 -0.99 2.43 -3.91
CA GLY A 357 -1.73 1.29 -3.40
C GLY A 357 -1.59 1.06 -1.90
N THR A 358 -0.52 1.54 -1.24
CA THR A 358 -0.40 1.43 0.23
C THR A 358 -1.47 2.23 0.96
N ALA A 359 -2.08 3.22 0.29
CA ALA A 359 -3.22 3.95 0.81
C ALA A 359 -4.50 3.10 0.89
N LEU A 360 -4.52 1.89 0.33
CA LEU A 360 -5.64 0.94 0.45
C LEU A 360 -5.53 0.05 1.69
N LEU A 361 -4.39 0.07 2.39
CA LEU A 361 -4.20 -0.77 3.56
C LEU A 361 -5.19 -0.37 4.69
N PRO A 362 -5.71 -1.36 5.45
CA PRO A 362 -6.55 -1.09 6.62
C PRO A 362 -5.82 -0.27 7.67
N GLY A 363 -6.52 0.60 8.40
CA GLY A 363 -5.96 1.38 9.51
C GLY A 363 -5.14 2.61 9.11
N MET A 364 -4.99 2.92 7.82
CA MET A 364 -4.23 4.11 7.38
C MET A 364 -5.06 5.39 7.55
N ARG A 365 -4.58 6.31 8.40
CA ARG A 365 -5.28 7.57 8.72
C ARG A 365 -4.75 8.76 7.92
N SER A 366 -5.61 9.75 7.68
CA SER A 366 -5.27 10.99 6.94
C SER A 366 -4.58 12.06 7.78
N ASP A 367 -4.67 12.01 9.11
CA ASP A 367 -3.97 12.91 10.05
C ASP A 367 -2.56 12.43 10.42
N GLY A 368 -2.17 11.23 9.97
CA GLY A 368 -0.89 10.61 10.27
C GLY A 368 0.26 10.98 9.32
N PRO A 369 1.48 10.48 9.59
CA PRO A 369 2.67 10.73 8.77
C PRO A 369 2.52 10.19 7.34
N LEU A 370 1.61 9.24 7.10
CA LEU A 370 1.34 8.73 5.75
C LEU A 370 0.78 9.81 4.83
N ALA A 371 0.09 10.82 5.34
CA ALA A 371 -0.36 11.94 4.52
C ALA A 371 0.82 12.72 3.90
N ALA A 372 2.01 12.68 4.50
CA ALA A 372 3.22 13.25 3.91
C ALA A 372 3.85 12.36 2.82
N MET A 373 3.50 11.08 2.73
CA MET A 373 4.12 10.14 1.80
C MET A 373 3.78 10.51 0.35
N PRO A 374 4.76 10.60 -0.56
CA PRO A 374 4.50 10.91 -1.96
C PRO A 374 3.57 9.87 -2.60
N PHE A 375 2.63 10.34 -3.41
CA PHE A 375 1.60 9.54 -4.11
C PHE A 375 0.58 8.89 -3.16
N ALA A 376 1.03 8.16 -2.14
CA ALA A 376 0.16 7.52 -1.15
C ALA A 376 -0.64 8.55 -0.34
N GLY A 377 0.00 9.63 0.12
CA GLY A 377 -0.62 10.62 1.01
C GLY A 377 -1.81 11.32 0.38
N GLN A 378 -1.75 11.64 -0.91
CA GLN A 378 -2.87 12.25 -1.64
C GLN A 378 -4.04 11.27 -1.78
N VAL A 379 -3.75 9.98 -1.99
CA VAL A 379 -4.78 8.92 -2.04
C VAL A 379 -5.42 8.72 -0.67
N VAL A 380 -4.65 8.75 0.42
CA VAL A 380 -5.18 8.63 1.80
C VAL A 380 -6.11 9.81 2.13
N VAL A 381 -5.69 11.03 1.81
CA VAL A 381 -6.50 12.24 2.04
C VAL A 381 -7.79 12.20 1.21
N ALA A 382 -7.69 11.82 -0.07
CA ALA A 382 -8.86 11.67 -0.93
C ALA A 382 -9.80 10.54 -0.45
N ARG A 383 -9.25 9.41 -0.01
CA ARG A 383 -10.02 8.29 0.56
C ARG A 383 -10.77 8.72 1.81
N ALA A 384 -10.09 9.40 2.73
CA ALA A 384 -10.71 9.92 3.95
C ALA A 384 -11.80 10.96 3.67
N ALA A 385 -11.66 11.73 2.59
CA ALA A 385 -12.69 12.68 2.17
C ALA A 385 -13.94 11.96 1.58
N LEU A 386 -13.76 10.82 0.91
CA LEU A 386 -14.83 10.03 0.30
C LEU A 386 -15.48 9.00 1.24
N GLY A 387 -14.83 8.67 2.37
CA GLY A 387 -15.36 7.79 3.41
C GLY A 387 -16.54 8.41 4.18
N THR A 388 -17.28 7.59 4.92
CA THR A 388 -18.38 8.06 5.77
C THR A 388 -17.87 8.99 6.88
N ALA A 389 -18.63 10.05 7.18
CA ALA A 389 -18.27 11.21 7.99
C ALA A 389 -17.79 10.96 9.44
N ASP A 390 -17.76 9.71 9.90
CA ASP A 390 -17.33 9.31 11.25
C ASP A 390 -15.82 9.00 11.37
N GLU A 391 -15.05 8.93 10.27
CA GLU A 391 -13.65 8.48 10.32
C GLU A 391 -12.61 9.56 10.70
N ALA A 392 -12.90 10.85 10.52
CA ALA A 392 -11.98 11.91 10.94
C ALA A 392 -12.68 13.27 11.14
N PRO A 393 -12.41 14.01 12.23
CA PRO A 393 -12.88 15.39 12.36
C PRO A 393 -12.35 16.26 11.20
N ALA A 394 -13.12 17.26 10.76
CA ALA A 394 -12.75 18.11 9.62
C ALA A 394 -11.35 18.76 9.76
N SER A 395 -10.91 19.00 11.00
CA SER A 395 -9.56 19.48 11.33
C SER A 395 -8.46 18.47 10.97
N ALA A 396 -8.70 17.18 11.20
CA ALA A 396 -7.77 16.10 10.86
C ALA A 396 -7.62 15.96 9.33
N LEU A 397 -8.72 16.05 8.58
CA LEU A 397 -8.69 16.05 7.11
C LEU A 397 -7.95 17.26 6.55
N GLY A 398 -8.18 18.46 7.12
CA GLY A 398 -7.48 19.68 6.75
C GLY A 398 -5.97 19.61 7.03
N ALA A 399 -5.58 19.10 8.21
CA ALA A 399 -4.17 18.89 8.56
C ALA A 399 -3.49 17.89 7.60
N GLY A 400 -4.16 16.77 7.30
CA GLY A 400 -3.70 15.78 6.33
C GLY A 400 -3.49 16.36 4.93
N LEU A 401 -4.47 17.14 4.45
CA LEU A 401 -4.37 17.82 3.16
C LEU A 401 -3.17 18.77 3.12
N CYS A 402 -3.02 19.65 4.13
CA CYS A 402 -1.88 20.56 4.23
C CYS A 402 -0.55 19.82 4.25
N LEU A 403 -0.44 18.74 5.03
CA LEU A 403 0.77 17.93 5.11
C LEU A 403 1.11 17.28 3.75
N SER A 404 0.10 16.74 3.05
CA SER A 404 0.28 16.12 1.72
C SER A 404 0.70 17.13 0.64
N LEU A 405 0.18 18.35 0.70
CA LEU A 405 0.54 19.43 -0.22
C LEU A 405 1.93 19.97 0.07
N ALA A 406 2.26 20.16 1.35
CA ALA A 406 3.59 20.59 1.78
C ALA A 406 4.66 19.57 1.37
N SER A 407 4.42 18.28 1.60
CA SER A 407 5.35 17.23 1.19
C SER A 407 5.50 17.16 -0.33
N SER A 408 4.40 17.28 -1.08
CA SER A 408 4.42 17.33 -2.55
C SER A 408 5.20 18.53 -3.07
N ALA A 409 5.02 19.71 -2.48
CA ALA A 409 5.72 20.93 -2.87
C ALA A 409 7.23 20.80 -2.61
N VAL A 410 7.61 20.27 -1.44
CA VAL A 410 9.01 20.00 -1.11
C VAL A 410 9.60 18.99 -2.10
N LEU A 411 8.99 17.83 -2.29
CA LEU A 411 9.51 16.81 -3.20
C LEU A 411 9.56 17.26 -4.66
N THR A 412 8.55 18.02 -5.12
CA THR A 412 8.55 18.65 -6.44
C THR A 412 9.75 19.58 -6.58
N TRP A 413 9.98 20.47 -5.60
CA TRP A 413 11.14 21.36 -5.61
C TRP A 413 12.47 20.59 -5.62
N LEU A 414 12.58 19.52 -4.83
CA LEU A 414 13.77 18.66 -4.79
C LEU A 414 14.03 17.99 -6.14
N LEU A 415 12.99 17.45 -6.77
CA LEU A 415 13.07 16.81 -8.08
C LEU A 415 13.45 17.80 -9.17
N LEU A 416 12.86 19.00 -9.19
CA LEU A 416 13.23 20.04 -10.16
C LEU A 416 14.68 20.52 -9.96
N LYS A 417 15.16 20.61 -8.71
CA LYS A 417 16.57 20.88 -8.43
C LYS A 417 17.47 19.76 -8.95
N LEU A 418 17.10 18.50 -8.73
CA LEU A 418 17.81 17.35 -9.27
C LEU A 418 17.86 17.40 -10.80
N THR A 419 16.73 17.66 -11.45
CA THR A 419 16.62 17.81 -12.92
C THR A 419 17.58 18.89 -13.44
N ALA A 420 17.61 20.06 -12.80
CA ALA A 420 18.52 21.14 -13.17
C ALA A 420 20.00 20.75 -13.00
N LEU A 421 20.34 20.02 -11.94
CA LEU A 421 21.69 19.50 -11.72
C LEU A 421 22.08 18.43 -12.74
N THR A 422 21.14 17.56 -13.14
CA THR A 422 21.40 16.53 -14.16
C THR A 422 21.52 17.10 -15.57
N LEU A 423 20.83 18.20 -15.88
CA LEU A 423 21.01 18.93 -17.14
C LEU A 423 22.35 19.68 -17.19
N ALA A 424 22.90 20.06 -16.03
CA ALA A 424 24.24 20.65 -15.94
C ALA A 424 25.36 19.63 -16.13
N ASP A 425 25.06 18.32 -16.07
CA ASP A 425 26.04 17.25 -16.21
C ASP A 425 26.25 16.93 -17.70
N GLU A 426 27.42 17.30 -18.22
CA GLU A 426 27.82 17.09 -19.61
C GLU A 426 27.80 15.60 -20.00
N ASP A 427 28.14 14.70 -19.06
CA ASP A 427 28.10 13.25 -19.28
C ASP A 427 26.67 12.71 -19.43
N VAL A 428 25.65 13.48 -19.04
CA VAL A 428 24.23 13.12 -19.18
C VAL A 428 23.60 13.87 -20.36
N LEU A 429 24.05 15.10 -20.61
CA LEU A 429 23.60 15.92 -21.72
C LEU A 429 24.13 15.43 -23.07
N PHE A 430 25.42 15.09 -23.16
CA PHE A 430 26.11 14.72 -24.40
C PHE A 430 26.25 13.20 -24.63
N ARG A 431 25.38 12.39 -24.01
CA ARG A 431 25.26 10.97 -24.36
C ARG A 431 24.59 10.81 -25.73
N GLY A 432 25.37 10.98 -26.79
CA GLY A 432 24.92 10.71 -28.15
C GLY A 432 24.52 9.24 -28.39
N PRO A 433 23.70 8.97 -29.43
CA PRO A 433 23.36 7.61 -29.87
C PRO A 433 24.58 6.78 -30.33
N ASP A 434 25.71 7.42 -30.63
CA ASP A 434 26.87 6.84 -31.31
C ASP A 434 27.80 5.97 -30.45
N VAL A 435 27.46 5.69 -29.18
CA VAL A 435 28.27 4.83 -28.29
C VAL A 435 27.52 3.55 -27.87
N ALA A 436 26.44 3.20 -28.56
CA ALA A 436 25.74 1.94 -28.32
C ALA A 436 26.56 0.77 -28.92
N GLY A 437 27.58 0.32 -28.17
CA GLY A 437 28.07 -1.04 -28.31
C GLY A 437 26.94 -2.06 -28.06
N PRO A 438 27.17 -3.36 -28.30
CA PRO A 438 26.18 -4.40 -28.04
C PRO A 438 25.55 -4.24 -26.65
N ALA A 439 24.24 -4.46 -26.50
CA ALA A 439 23.51 -4.25 -25.24
C ALA A 439 24.08 -5.03 -24.04
N LEU A 440 24.91 -6.05 -24.30
CA LEU A 440 25.63 -6.87 -23.31
C LEU A 440 27.15 -6.68 -23.36
N ALA A 441 27.66 -5.67 -24.05
CA ALA A 441 29.08 -5.38 -24.07
C ALA A 441 29.52 -4.91 -22.68
N ARG A 442 30.62 -5.50 -22.20
CA ARG A 442 31.17 -5.18 -20.89
C ARG A 442 31.72 -3.74 -20.89
N PRO A 443 31.20 -2.82 -20.07
CA PRO A 443 31.60 -1.41 -20.11
C PRO A 443 33.10 -1.21 -19.87
N GLY A 444 33.67 -0.13 -20.40
CA GLY A 444 35.07 0.23 -20.19
C GLY A 444 35.42 0.49 -18.71
N PRO A 445 36.71 0.43 -18.34
CA PRO A 445 37.15 0.61 -16.96
C PRO A 445 36.84 2.00 -16.42
N ARG A 446 36.41 2.10 -15.15
CA ARG A 446 36.06 3.35 -14.45
C ARG A 446 36.49 3.31 -12.99
N LEU A 447 36.81 4.46 -12.41
CA LEU A 447 37.13 4.59 -10.98
C LEU A 447 35.90 4.48 -10.09
N ARG A 448 34.76 5.02 -10.54
CA ARG A 448 33.48 5.00 -9.82
C ARG A 448 32.34 4.61 -10.75
N PRO A 449 31.28 3.99 -10.21
CA PRO A 449 30.10 3.68 -10.99
C PRO A 449 29.36 4.95 -11.42
N THR A 450 28.63 4.86 -12.52
CA THR A 450 27.65 5.88 -12.94
C THR A 450 26.35 5.72 -12.14
N ILE A 451 25.51 6.75 -12.11
CA ILE A 451 24.21 6.72 -11.41
C ILE A 451 23.36 5.50 -11.81
N ILE A 452 23.29 5.18 -13.11
CA ILE A 452 22.54 4.03 -13.62
C ILE A 452 23.13 2.70 -13.10
N GLN A 453 24.46 2.56 -13.12
CA GLN A 453 25.13 1.38 -12.57
C GLN A 453 24.94 1.27 -11.05
N GLY A 454 24.81 2.39 -10.34
CA GLY A 454 24.49 2.44 -8.90
C GLY A 454 23.08 1.98 -8.56
N LEU A 455 22.12 2.25 -9.45
CA LEU A 455 20.71 1.85 -9.31
C LEU A 455 20.45 0.41 -9.73
N LEU A 456 21.23 -0.13 -10.68
CA LEU A 456 21.04 -1.48 -11.23
C LEU A 456 20.95 -2.59 -10.17
N PRO A 457 21.87 -2.70 -9.18
CA PRO A 457 21.75 -3.76 -8.16
C PRO A 457 20.58 -3.54 -7.21
N ILE A 458 20.09 -2.31 -7.03
CA ILE A 458 18.89 -2.04 -6.22
C ILE A 458 17.65 -2.57 -6.95
N VAL A 459 17.52 -2.28 -8.24
CA VAL A 459 16.39 -2.76 -9.06
C VAL A 459 16.40 -4.28 -9.17
N ALA A 460 17.57 -4.86 -9.48
CA ALA A 460 17.73 -6.31 -9.50
C ALA A 460 17.50 -6.93 -8.12
N GLY A 461 17.86 -6.21 -7.04
CA GLY A 461 17.61 -6.61 -5.66
C GLY A 461 16.14 -6.63 -5.27
N LEU A 462 15.36 -5.63 -5.66
CA LEU A 462 13.91 -5.63 -5.45
C LEU A 462 13.22 -6.78 -6.21
N ALA A 463 13.67 -7.06 -7.44
CA ALA A 463 13.20 -8.23 -8.18
C ALA A 463 13.61 -9.55 -7.50
N GLY A 464 14.86 -9.65 -7.04
CA GLY A 464 15.35 -10.80 -6.28
C GLY A 464 14.59 -10.99 -4.96
N LEU A 465 14.22 -9.90 -4.29
CA LEU A 465 13.38 -9.95 -3.08
C LEU A 465 12.00 -10.51 -3.40
N TRP A 466 11.36 -10.08 -4.48
CA TRP A 466 10.07 -10.63 -4.92
C TRP A 466 10.12 -12.14 -5.12
N TYR A 467 11.11 -12.63 -5.88
CA TYR A 467 11.25 -14.07 -6.12
C TYR A 467 11.59 -14.83 -4.83
N THR A 468 12.53 -14.32 -4.02
CA THR A 468 12.90 -14.98 -2.77
C THR A 468 11.76 -15.00 -1.76
N GLN A 469 10.87 -14.01 -1.74
CA GLN A 469 9.67 -14.04 -0.90
C GLN A 469 8.73 -15.19 -1.28
N GLY A 470 8.52 -15.45 -2.58
CA GLY A 470 7.67 -16.57 -3.03
C GLY A 470 8.20 -17.95 -2.63
N PHE A 471 9.52 -18.08 -2.42
CA PHE A 471 10.17 -19.32 -1.98
C PHE A 471 10.61 -19.28 -0.51
N SER A 472 10.34 -18.19 0.21
CA SER A 472 10.87 -17.99 1.54
C SER A 472 10.18 -18.94 2.53
N PRO A 473 10.94 -19.77 3.26
CA PRO A 473 10.37 -20.53 4.38
C PRO A 473 9.81 -19.59 5.45
N ASP A 474 8.87 -20.08 6.25
CA ASP A 474 8.30 -19.32 7.39
C ASP A 474 9.34 -19.03 8.48
N ASP A 475 10.36 -19.89 8.57
CA ASP A 475 11.45 -19.79 9.53
C ASP A 475 12.49 -18.73 9.14
N LEU A 476 12.74 -17.78 10.04
CA LEU A 476 13.65 -16.66 9.82
C LEU A 476 15.11 -17.09 9.66
N VAL A 477 15.52 -18.23 10.22
CA VAL A 477 16.90 -18.73 10.09
C VAL A 477 17.27 -18.95 8.63
N ARG A 478 16.32 -19.44 7.82
CA ARG A 478 16.51 -19.64 6.38
C ARG A 478 16.02 -18.46 5.54
N ALA A 479 14.95 -17.79 5.97
CA ALA A 479 14.40 -16.65 5.24
C ALA A 479 15.39 -15.49 5.13
N ILE A 480 16.06 -15.11 6.23
CA ILE A 480 16.95 -13.94 6.24
C ILE A 480 18.14 -14.14 5.27
N PRO A 481 18.92 -15.25 5.32
CA PRO A 481 20.00 -15.47 4.38
C PRO A 481 19.51 -15.54 2.93
N LEU A 482 18.37 -16.20 2.68
CA LEU A 482 17.81 -16.31 1.33
C LEU A 482 17.46 -14.93 0.76
N GLN A 483 16.79 -14.10 1.56
CA GLN A 483 16.42 -12.73 1.17
C GLN A 483 17.66 -11.85 0.97
N GLN A 484 18.66 -11.91 1.87
CA GLN A 484 19.91 -11.14 1.72
C GLN A 484 20.72 -11.60 0.50
N LEU A 485 20.74 -12.91 0.21
CA LEU A 485 21.38 -13.45 -0.99
C LEU A 485 20.71 -12.94 -2.26
N GLY A 486 19.40 -13.12 -2.39
CA GLY A 486 18.67 -12.74 -3.60
C GLY A 486 18.53 -11.23 -3.79
N ALA A 487 18.33 -10.49 -2.71
CA ALA A 487 18.07 -9.06 -2.78
C ALA A 487 19.35 -8.20 -2.79
N VAL A 488 20.45 -8.68 -2.18
CA VAL A 488 21.64 -7.84 -2.00
C VAL A 488 22.89 -8.48 -2.60
N VAL A 489 23.27 -9.66 -2.13
CA VAL A 489 24.58 -10.26 -2.47
C VAL A 489 24.67 -10.61 -3.95
N VAL A 490 23.69 -11.33 -4.50
CA VAL A 490 23.70 -11.77 -5.91
C VAL A 490 23.70 -10.57 -6.87
N PRO A 491 22.78 -9.57 -6.73
CA PRO A 491 22.80 -8.38 -7.56
C PRO A 491 24.12 -7.60 -7.47
N LEU A 492 24.64 -7.38 -6.26
CA LEU A 492 25.87 -6.61 -6.07
C LEU A 492 27.08 -7.33 -6.65
N VAL A 493 27.24 -8.63 -6.41
CA VAL A 493 28.33 -9.45 -6.97
C VAL A 493 28.24 -9.51 -8.49
N ALA A 494 27.04 -9.68 -9.06
CA ALA A 494 26.84 -9.69 -10.50
C ALA A 494 27.29 -8.36 -11.14
N VAL A 495 26.95 -7.23 -10.52
CA VAL A 495 27.35 -5.90 -11.00
C VAL A 495 28.85 -5.65 -10.79
N LEU A 496 29.43 -6.02 -9.64
CA LEU A 496 30.88 -5.93 -9.40
C LEU A 496 31.68 -6.80 -10.38
N TRP A 497 31.16 -7.98 -10.73
CA TRP A 497 31.77 -8.87 -11.71
C TRP A 497 31.62 -8.31 -13.13
N TRP A 498 30.43 -7.84 -13.52
CA TRP A 498 30.17 -7.36 -14.86
C TRP A 498 30.84 -6.01 -15.15
N GLN A 499 30.73 -5.05 -14.24
CA GLN A 499 31.23 -3.70 -14.42
C GLN A 499 32.73 -3.62 -14.14
N ARG A 500 33.50 -2.99 -15.04
CA ARG A 500 34.94 -2.76 -14.84
C ARG A 500 35.20 -1.55 -13.92
N VAL A 501 34.64 -1.57 -12.71
CA VAL A 501 34.81 -0.51 -11.71
C VAL A 501 35.87 -0.93 -10.69
N ASP A 502 36.73 0.00 -10.26
CA ASP A 502 37.60 -0.24 -9.11
C ASP A 502 36.76 -0.40 -7.83
N TRP A 503 36.53 -1.66 -7.45
CA TRP A 503 35.67 -2.01 -6.33
C TRP A 503 36.22 -1.55 -4.99
N ARG A 504 37.54 -1.38 -4.82
CA ARG A 504 38.11 -0.86 -3.56
C ARG A 504 37.78 0.61 -3.40
N ALA A 505 37.95 1.38 -4.47
CA ALA A 505 37.61 2.80 -4.50
C ALA A 505 36.09 3.05 -4.44
N ALA A 506 35.29 2.18 -5.08
CA ALA A 506 33.83 2.27 -5.04
C ALA A 506 33.27 1.91 -3.67
N LEU A 507 33.68 0.79 -3.07
CA LEU A 507 33.13 0.34 -1.79
C LEU A 507 33.70 1.10 -0.58
N SER A 508 34.70 1.97 -0.77
CA SER A 508 35.37 2.71 0.32
C SER A 508 35.87 1.79 1.43
N LEU A 509 36.47 0.64 1.04
CA LEU A 509 37.05 -0.35 1.95
C LEU A 509 38.41 0.14 2.45
N ALA A 510 38.39 1.18 3.27
CA ALA A 510 39.55 1.76 3.90
C ALA A 510 39.28 1.95 5.40
N TRP A 511 40.33 2.01 6.21
CA TRP A 511 40.21 2.42 7.60
C TRP A 511 40.15 3.96 7.70
N PRO A 512 39.41 4.53 8.66
CA PRO A 512 39.32 5.99 8.85
C PRO A 512 40.66 6.69 9.14
N GLY A 513 41.71 5.93 9.48
CA GLY A 513 43.08 6.40 9.71
C GLY A 513 43.84 5.35 10.50
N ASP A 514 44.84 5.78 11.28
CA ASP A 514 45.57 4.89 12.19
C ASP A 514 44.67 4.20 13.21
N LEU A 515 45.17 3.16 13.86
CA LEU A 515 44.42 2.33 14.80
C LEU A 515 43.61 3.15 15.82
N ARG A 516 44.23 4.14 16.47
CA ARG A 516 43.54 5.00 17.47
C ARG A 516 42.37 5.77 16.86
N ARG A 517 42.56 6.35 15.67
CA ARG A 517 41.51 7.14 14.98
C ARG A 517 40.38 6.23 14.53
N SER A 518 40.72 5.06 14.01
CA SER A 518 39.78 4.03 13.63
C SER A 518 38.95 3.60 14.84
N LEU A 519 39.57 3.27 15.97
CA LEU A 519 38.85 2.90 17.20
C LEU A 519 37.91 4.01 17.69
N VAL A 520 38.35 5.27 17.68
CA VAL A 520 37.51 6.42 18.06
C VAL A 520 36.33 6.58 17.10
N ALA A 521 36.55 6.42 15.79
CA ALA A 521 35.48 6.51 14.80
C ALA A 521 34.46 5.37 14.95
N LEU A 522 34.93 4.13 15.18
CA LEU A 522 34.04 2.98 15.40
C LEU A 522 33.25 3.10 16.70
N ALA A 523 33.89 3.55 17.79
CA ALA A 523 33.20 3.80 19.06
C ALA A 523 32.16 4.91 18.93
N GLY A 524 32.50 6.01 18.25
CA GLY A 524 31.56 7.09 17.96
C GLY A 524 30.37 6.62 17.11
N ALA A 525 30.64 5.84 16.07
CA ALA A 525 29.60 5.23 15.23
C ALA A 525 28.68 4.29 16.02
N ALA A 526 29.23 3.44 16.89
CA ALA A 526 28.42 2.54 17.72
C ALA A 526 27.45 3.32 18.62
N LEU A 527 27.94 4.38 19.30
CA LEU A 527 27.11 5.23 20.15
C LEU A 527 25.99 5.93 19.37
N VAL A 528 26.30 6.46 18.19
CA VAL A 528 25.29 7.08 17.30
C VAL A 528 24.24 6.06 16.89
N GLY A 529 24.65 4.87 16.45
CA GLY A 529 23.75 3.79 16.03
C GLY A 529 22.79 3.37 17.13
N SER A 530 23.31 3.10 18.33
CA SER A 530 22.52 2.71 19.50
C SER A 530 21.52 3.79 19.91
N GLY A 531 21.96 5.05 20.01
CA GLY A 531 21.07 6.14 20.40
C GLY A 531 19.98 6.44 19.36
N LEU A 532 20.29 6.35 18.07
CA LEU A 532 19.32 6.55 16.99
C LEU A 532 18.21 5.51 16.98
N PHE A 533 18.47 4.27 17.42
CA PHE A 533 17.41 3.26 17.53
C PHE A 533 16.34 3.68 18.53
N VAL A 534 16.75 4.05 19.75
CA VAL A 534 15.83 4.41 20.83
C VAL A 534 15.07 5.69 20.50
N LEU A 535 15.75 6.70 19.97
CA LEU A 535 15.12 7.95 19.54
C LEU A 535 14.15 7.72 18.38
N GLY A 536 14.52 6.88 17.41
CA GLY A 536 13.64 6.51 16.29
C GLY A 536 12.39 5.76 16.74
N ALA A 537 12.56 4.78 17.63
CA ALA A 537 11.45 4.03 18.23
C ALA A 537 10.52 4.94 19.03
N ALA A 538 11.06 5.88 19.81
CA ALA A 538 10.28 6.85 20.55
C ALA A 538 9.49 7.81 19.64
N ALA A 539 10.12 8.29 18.56
CA ALA A 539 9.46 9.13 17.57
C ALA A 539 8.32 8.39 16.87
N LEU A 540 8.55 7.12 16.48
CA LEU A 540 7.52 6.29 15.86
C LEU A 540 6.33 6.05 16.82
N LEU A 541 6.60 5.75 18.09
CA LEU A 541 5.59 5.55 19.12
C LEU A 541 4.81 6.84 19.42
N ALA A 542 5.47 7.99 19.44
CA ALA A 542 4.82 9.29 19.64
C ALA A 542 3.90 9.68 18.48
N VAL A 543 4.25 9.30 17.25
CA VAL A 543 3.48 9.63 16.05
C VAL A 543 2.34 8.63 15.81
N ARG A 544 2.53 7.35 16.12
CA ARG A 544 1.58 6.28 15.78
C ARG A 544 0.74 5.80 16.96
N GLY A 545 1.17 6.05 18.19
CA GLY A 545 0.62 5.38 19.36
C GLY A 545 0.98 3.88 19.39
N ALA A 546 0.23 3.10 20.17
CA ALA A 546 0.46 1.66 20.35
C ALA A 546 -0.15 0.79 19.24
N ASP A 547 -0.77 1.39 18.23
CA ASP A 547 -1.46 0.67 17.16
C ASP A 547 -0.44 0.07 16.17
N ILE A 548 -0.23 -1.24 16.25
CA ILE A 548 0.67 -2.00 15.37
C ILE A 548 -0.18 -2.70 14.30
N SER A 549 0.19 -2.54 13.02
CA SER A 549 -0.47 -3.26 11.92
C SER A 549 -0.36 -4.77 12.06
N PRO A 550 -1.33 -5.55 11.54
CA PRO A 550 -1.27 -7.01 11.56
C PRO A 550 0.04 -7.58 11.00
N GLU A 551 0.59 -6.96 9.96
CA GLU A 551 1.85 -7.34 9.33
C GLU A 551 3.06 -7.08 10.25
N ALA A 552 3.08 -5.91 10.90
CA ALA A 552 4.13 -5.58 11.86
C ALA A 552 4.05 -6.45 13.13
N GLN A 553 2.84 -6.84 13.56
CA GLN A 553 2.63 -7.81 14.64
C GLN A 553 3.16 -9.20 14.22
N ALA A 554 2.81 -9.67 13.02
CA ALA A 554 3.28 -10.95 12.49
C ALA A 554 4.81 -10.99 12.33
N LEU A 555 5.43 -9.89 11.87
CA LEU A 555 6.89 -9.78 11.83
C LEU A 555 7.50 -9.79 13.24
N SER A 556 6.93 -9.05 14.17
CA SER A 556 7.40 -9.02 15.57
C SER A 556 7.31 -10.39 16.22
N GLY A 557 6.21 -11.12 15.99
CA GLY A 557 6.04 -12.51 16.46
C GLY A 557 7.10 -13.45 15.90
N ARG A 558 7.41 -13.36 14.60
CA ARG A 558 8.49 -14.16 13.98
C ARG A 558 9.88 -13.82 14.54
N LEU A 559 10.17 -12.54 14.78
CA LEU A 559 11.43 -12.11 15.40
C LEU A 559 11.56 -12.64 16.83
N LEU A 560 10.50 -12.55 17.64
CA LEU A 560 10.48 -13.13 18.98
C LEU A 560 10.66 -14.66 18.94
N ALA A 561 10.04 -15.35 17.98
CA ALA A 561 10.21 -16.79 17.79
C ALA A 561 11.67 -17.17 17.47
N LEU A 562 12.34 -16.42 16.59
CA LEU A 562 13.78 -16.60 16.30
C LEU A 562 14.62 -16.46 17.58
N MET A 563 14.34 -15.44 18.38
CA MET A 563 15.07 -15.17 19.63
C MET A 563 14.79 -16.20 20.74
N ARG A 564 13.63 -16.87 20.72
CA ARG A 564 13.29 -17.95 21.65
C ARG A 564 13.91 -19.29 21.26
N THR A 565 13.97 -19.57 19.96
CA THR A 565 14.34 -20.90 19.44
C THR A 565 15.82 -21.03 19.13
N GLN A 566 16.53 -19.92 18.89
CA GLN A 566 17.95 -19.93 18.52
C GLN A 566 18.84 -19.33 19.61
N PRO A 567 20.11 -19.76 19.69
CA PRO A 567 21.09 -19.09 20.53
C PRO A 567 21.18 -17.59 20.21
N TRP A 568 21.40 -16.76 21.23
CA TRP A 568 21.41 -15.30 21.08
C TRP A 568 22.38 -14.81 19.99
N TRP A 569 23.53 -15.48 19.81
CA TRP A 569 24.54 -15.13 18.80
C TRP A 569 24.08 -15.46 17.37
N VAL A 570 23.24 -16.48 17.18
CA VAL A 570 22.61 -16.80 15.88
C VAL A 570 21.59 -15.71 15.55
N ALA A 571 20.70 -15.40 16.49
CA ALA A 571 19.70 -14.35 16.31
C ALA A 571 20.35 -12.99 16.05
N TRP A 572 21.40 -12.63 16.79
CA TRP A 572 22.18 -11.42 16.57
C TRP A 572 22.89 -11.42 15.22
N GLY A 573 23.50 -12.54 14.83
CA GLY A 573 24.14 -12.70 13.53
C GLY A 573 23.17 -12.44 12.37
N LEU A 574 21.97 -13.01 12.44
CA LEU A 574 20.95 -12.88 11.40
C LEU A 574 20.24 -11.52 11.39
N MET A 575 19.91 -10.98 12.56
CA MET A 575 19.12 -9.73 12.66
C MET A 575 19.97 -8.47 12.58
N ALA A 576 21.24 -8.53 13.01
CA ALA A 576 22.10 -7.36 13.10
C ALA A 576 23.31 -7.44 12.15
N LEU A 577 24.10 -8.51 12.23
CA LEU A 577 25.38 -8.59 11.50
C LEU A 577 25.21 -8.74 9.99
N VAL A 578 24.42 -9.73 9.55
CA VAL A 578 24.23 -10.00 8.12
C VAL A 578 23.63 -8.78 7.39
N PRO A 579 22.52 -8.17 7.85
CA PRO A 579 21.97 -6.96 7.23
C PRO A 579 22.96 -5.80 7.23
N ALA A 580 23.64 -5.53 8.35
CA ALA A 580 24.59 -4.42 8.44
C ALA A 580 25.79 -4.58 7.49
N LEU A 581 26.21 -5.81 7.16
CA LEU A 581 27.27 -6.02 6.17
C LEU A 581 26.75 -5.90 4.75
N CYS A 582 25.70 -6.64 4.42
CA CYS A 582 25.15 -6.71 3.06
C CYS A 582 24.63 -5.35 2.60
N GLU A 583 23.79 -4.70 3.42
CA GLU A 583 23.12 -3.47 3.04
C GLU A 583 24.09 -2.29 2.98
N GLU A 584 25.08 -2.22 3.87
CA GLU A 584 26.09 -1.14 3.81
C GLU A 584 26.99 -1.27 2.57
N LEU A 585 27.36 -2.50 2.17
CA LEU A 585 28.10 -2.73 0.92
C LEU A 585 27.32 -2.24 -0.31
N LEU A 586 26.01 -2.53 -0.37
CA LEU A 586 25.16 -2.11 -1.47
C LEU A 586 24.92 -0.59 -1.46
N PHE A 587 24.38 -0.06 -0.36
CA PHE A 587 23.90 1.32 -0.35
C PHE A 587 25.02 2.33 -0.11
N ARG A 588 25.92 2.10 0.87
CA ARG A 588 26.96 3.08 1.26
C ARG A 588 28.25 2.86 0.51
N GLY A 589 28.55 1.62 0.14
CA GLY A 589 29.62 1.30 -0.79
C GLY A 589 29.23 1.68 -2.21
N TRP A 590 28.46 0.81 -2.86
CA TRP A 590 28.23 0.91 -4.31
C TRP A 590 27.35 2.10 -4.74
N THR A 591 26.13 2.20 -4.20
CA THR A 591 25.16 3.21 -4.64
C THR A 591 25.60 4.64 -4.29
N LEU A 592 26.08 4.88 -3.06
CA LEU A 592 26.58 6.20 -2.68
C LEU A 592 27.79 6.63 -3.53
N ALA A 593 28.73 5.72 -3.82
CA ALA A 593 29.85 6.03 -4.70
C ALA A 593 29.39 6.40 -6.12
N ALA A 594 28.33 5.76 -6.62
CA ALA A 594 27.73 6.09 -7.91
C ALA A 594 27.16 7.50 -7.94
N PHE A 595 26.45 7.89 -6.88
CA PHE A 595 25.83 9.21 -6.79
C PHE A 595 26.85 10.32 -6.54
N LEU A 596 27.91 10.04 -5.76
CA LEU A 596 29.01 10.97 -5.54
C LEU A 596 29.83 11.24 -6.81
N GLY A 597 30.12 10.22 -7.63
CA GLY A 597 31.02 10.37 -8.77
C GLY A 597 32.48 10.68 -8.35
N VAL A 598 33.33 11.00 -9.32
CA VAL A 598 34.75 11.36 -9.11
C VAL A 598 34.81 12.85 -8.76
N GLU A 599 35.30 13.18 -7.55
CA GLU A 599 35.39 14.55 -7.02
C GLU A 599 34.06 15.34 -6.90
N PRO A 600 33.17 14.95 -5.98
CA PRO A 600 31.89 15.64 -5.81
C PRO A 600 32.06 17.06 -5.25
N ALA A 601 31.45 18.03 -5.93
CA ALA A 601 31.14 19.34 -5.38
C ALA A 601 30.28 19.22 -4.11
N SER A 602 30.36 20.19 -3.19
CA SER A 602 29.68 20.14 -1.88
C SER A 602 28.16 19.92 -1.99
N GLY A 603 27.51 20.54 -2.98
CA GLY A 603 26.07 20.33 -3.24
C GLY A 603 25.74 18.89 -3.69
N ARG A 604 26.61 18.27 -4.50
CA ARG A 604 26.43 16.87 -4.96
C ARG A 604 26.56 15.88 -3.81
N ARG A 605 27.44 16.16 -2.83
CA ARG A 605 27.60 15.29 -1.63
C ARG A 605 26.31 15.19 -0.83
N PHE A 606 25.66 16.32 -0.60
CA PHE A 606 24.38 16.36 0.12
C PHE A 606 23.31 15.54 -0.61
N TRP A 607 23.12 15.79 -1.91
CA TRP A 607 22.11 15.08 -2.70
C TRP A 607 22.39 13.59 -2.84
N ALA A 608 23.67 13.20 -2.94
CA ALA A 608 24.05 11.78 -3.00
C ALA A 608 23.66 11.03 -1.71
N VAL A 609 23.88 11.64 -0.54
CA VAL A 609 23.46 11.08 0.75
C VAL A 609 21.94 10.98 0.84
N VAL A 610 21.21 12.03 0.45
CA VAL A 610 19.74 12.03 0.45
C VAL A 610 19.17 10.95 -0.48
N ALA A 611 19.67 10.87 -1.72
CA ALA A 611 19.17 9.92 -2.71
C ALA A 611 19.47 8.46 -2.31
N GLN A 612 20.65 8.19 -1.77
CA GLN A 612 21.01 6.86 -1.25
C GLN A 612 20.14 6.48 -0.04
N ALA A 613 19.90 7.41 0.88
CA ALA A 613 19.05 7.18 2.04
C ALA A 613 17.61 6.85 1.63
N ALA A 614 17.09 7.55 0.62
CA ALA A 614 15.76 7.27 0.06
C ALA A 614 15.69 5.87 -0.56
N ALA A 615 16.69 5.49 -1.36
CA ALA A 615 16.76 4.15 -1.94
C ALA A 615 16.82 3.06 -0.86
N PHE A 616 17.59 3.28 0.21
CA PHE A 616 17.68 2.40 1.37
C PHE A 616 16.33 2.22 2.08
N ALA A 617 15.59 3.31 2.30
CA ALA A 617 14.27 3.26 2.93
C ALA A 617 13.23 2.54 2.05
N VAL A 618 13.19 2.82 0.75
CA VAL A 618 12.27 2.16 -0.19
C VAL A 618 12.52 0.66 -0.26
N PHE A 619 13.78 0.24 -0.20
CA PHE A 619 14.17 -1.17 -0.26
C PHE A 619 13.60 -2.03 0.88
N HIS A 620 13.21 -1.41 2.00
CA HIS A 620 12.63 -2.12 3.15
C HIS A 620 11.14 -2.45 3.02
N LEU A 621 10.44 -1.90 2.01
CA LEU A 621 9.04 -2.22 1.65
C LEU A 621 7.99 -2.16 2.79
N LEU A 622 8.32 -1.51 3.90
CA LEU A 622 7.42 -1.31 5.04
C LEU A 622 7.22 0.21 5.24
N PRO A 623 6.13 0.80 4.70
CA PRO A 623 5.88 2.25 4.74
C PRO A 623 6.02 2.84 6.14
N GLU A 624 5.60 2.10 7.17
CA GLU A 624 5.66 2.49 8.58
C GLU A 624 7.08 2.67 9.10
N ARG A 625 8.05 1.92 8.58
CA ARG A 625 9.45 1.97 9.00
C ARG A 625 10.28 2.91 8.13
N MET A 626 9.81 3.24 6.93
CA MET A 626 10.55 4.06 5.96
C MET A 626 11.08 5.38 6.54
N PRO A 627 10.34 6.16 7.36
CA PRO A 627 10.87 7.40 7.93
C PRO A 627 12.10 7.18 8.83
N GLN A 628 12.03 6.18 9.71
CA GLN A 628 13.15 5.82 10.60
C GLN A 628 14.34 5.28 9.78
N THR A 629 14.09 4.40 8.82
CA THR A 629 15.12 3.83 7.94
C THR A 629 15.77 4.91 7.08
N PHE A 630 15.01 5.91 6.61
CA PHE A 630 15.52 7.06 5.88
C PHE A 630 16.41 7.95 6.75
N ALA A 631 16.00 8.24 7.99
CA ALA A 631 16.81 9.02 8.93
C ALA A 631 18.15 8.33 9.25
N LEU A 632 18.13 7.02 9.53
CA LEU A 632 19.33 6.20 9.67
C LEU A 632 20.16 6.22 8.36
N GLY A 633 19.46 6.10 7.23
CA GLY A 633 19.88 6.40 5.86
C GLY A 633 20.90 7.53 5.76
N LEU A 634 20.43 8.73 6.12
CA LEU A 634 21.15 9.99 6.03
C LEU A 634 22.41 10.00 6.92
N VAL A 635 22.30 9.50 8.15
CA VAL A 635 23.42 9.47 9.09
C VAL A 635 24.53 8.55 8.59
N LEU A 636 24.18 7.33 8.16
CA LEU A 636 25.15 6.37 7.65
C LEU A 636 25.86 6.89 6.38
N GLY A 637 25.11 7.49 5.46
CA GLY A 637 25.70 8.12 4.27
C GLY A 637 26.64 9.29 4.62
N ALA A 638 26.25 10.15 5.56
CA ALA A 638 27.09 11.25 6.04
C ALA A 638 28.38 10.75 6.71
N ILE A 639 28.31 9.67 7.50
CA ILE A 639 29.47 9.04 8.12
C ILE A 639 30.47 8.56 7.06
N VAL A 640 30.02 7.91 5.99
CA VAL A 640 30.92 7.45 4.92
C VAL A 640 31.54 8.62 4.16
N VAL A 641 30.75 9.67 3.85
CA VAL A 641 31.29 10.87 3.19
C VAL A 641 32.35 11.58 4.06
N ALA A 642 32.12 11.66 5.37
CA ALA A 642 33.04 12.32 6.30
C ALA A 642 34.31 11.51 6.56
N THR A 643 34.17 10.19 6.77
CA THR A 643 35.30 9.31 7.14
C THR A 643 36.03 8.72 5.93
N ARG A 644 35.44 8.79 4.73
CA ARG A 644 35.89 8.09 3.50
C ARG A 644 36.12 6.59 3.74
N SER A 645 35.31 5.99 4.60
CA SER A 645 35.45 4.61 5.06
C SER A 645 34.08 4.01 5.29
N LEU A 646 33.87 2.78 4.82
CA LEU A 646 32.64 2.04 5.06
C LEU A 646 32.53 1.51 6.50
N MET A 647 33.65 1.27 7.18
CA MET A 647 33.68 0.57 8.47
C MET A 647 32.85 1.23 9.59
N PRO A 648 32.91 2.56 9.81
CA PRO A 648 32.07 3.21 10.81
C PRO A 648 30.57 3.12 10.48
N ALA A 649 30.18 3.12 9.22
CA ALA A 649 28.76 2.96 8.85
C ALA A 649 28.27 1.54 9.18
N ILE A 650 29.06 0.50 8.86
CA ILE A 650 28.77 -0.89 9.27
C ILE A 650 28.59 -1.00 10.79
N VAL A 651 29.49 -0.41 11.58
CA VAL A 651 29.39 -0.47 13.05
C VAL A 651 28.19 0.31 13.58
N CYS A 652 27.89 1.48 13.01
CA CYS A 652 26.70 2.24 13.37
C CYS A 652 25.41 1.46 13.07
N HIS A 653 25.30 0.85 11.89
CA HIS A 653 24.14 0.05 11.51
C HIS A 653 24.02 -1.22 12.38
N LEU A 654 25.13 -1.93 12.60
CA LEU A 654 25.20 -3.08 13.49
C LEU A 654 24.74 -2.73 14.91
N ALA A 655 25.21 -1.61 15.47
CA ALA A 655 24.82 -1.14 16.79
C ALA A 655 23.33 -0.79 16.86
N HIS A 656 22.78 -0.15 15.81
CA HIS A 656 21.36 0.14 15.68
C HIS A 656 20.51 -1.15 15.72
N ASN A 657 20.87 -2.14 14.89
CA ASN A 657 20.12 -3.39 14.79
C ASN A 657 20.34 -4.31 15.99
N SER A 658 21.37 -4.07 16.81
CA SER A 658 21.60 -4.80 18.06
C SER A 658 20.68 -4.34 19.19
N MET A 659 20.19 -3.09 19.16
CA MET A 659 19.39 -2.52 20.26
C MET A 659 18.09 -3.26 20.59
N PRO A 660 17.27 -3.73 19.62
CA PRO A 660 16.12 -4.58 19.96
C PRO A 660 16.51 -5.79 20.82
N LEU A 661 17.64 -6.44 20.50
CA LEU A 661 18.10 -7.62 21.22
C LEU A 661 18.64 -7.27 22.62
N VAL A 662 19.37 -6.16 22.72
CA VAL A 662 19.88 -5.66 24.01
C VAL A 662 18.74 -5.27 24.94
N ILE A 663 17.75 -4.52 24.44
CA ILE A 663 16.56 -4.13 25.21
C ILE A 663 15.81 -5.38 25.69
N LEU A 664 15.65 -6.39 24.82
CA LEU A 664 15.01 -7.65 25.20
C LEU A 664 15.79 -8.39 26.30
N ALA A 665 17.12 -8.45 26.19
CA ALA A 665 17.97 -9.09 27.18
C ALA A 665 17.89 -8.36 28.54
N LEU A 666 17.91 -7.03 28.53
CA LEU A 666 17.74 -6.21 29.74
C LEU A 666 16.36 -6.36 30.37
N ALA A 667 15.33 -6.62 29.58
CA ALA A 667 13.96 -6.86 30.05
C ALA A 667 13.76 -8.25 30.71
N GLY A 668 14.80 -9.08 30.83
CA GLY A 668 14.69 -10.44 31.39
C GLY A 668 14.29 -11.52 30.37
N GLY A 669 14.39 -11.21 29.07
CA GLY A 669 14.18 -12.15 27.98
C GLY A 669 12.74 -12.25 27.46
N PRO A 670 12.49 -13.13 26.47
CA PRO A 670 11.23 -13.20 25.74
C PRO A 670 9.99 -13.55 26.58
N ALA A 671 10.17 -14.16 27.76
CA ALA A 671 9.08 -14.56 28.66
C ALA A 671 8.57 -13.40 29.54
N ALA A 672 9.46 -12.46 29.91
CA ALA A 672 9.10 -11.28 30.68
C ALA A 672 8.24 -10.30 29.85
N LEU A 673 8.39 -10.33 28.53
CA LEU A 673 7.63 -9.50 27.60
C LEU A 673 6.18 -9.96 27.40
N ASP A 674 5.86 -11.25 27.56
CA ASP A 674 4.47 -11.73 27.51
C ASP A 674 3.68 -11.24 28.73
N ILE A 675 4.32 -11.20 29.90
CA ILE A 675 3.75 -10.66 31.14
C ILE A 675 3.54 -9.14 31.01
N ALA A 676 4.51 -8.42 30.43
CA ALA A 676 4.39 -6.98 30.17
C ALA A 676 3.36 -6.67 29.08
N ALA A 677 3.30 -7.44 28.00
CA ALA A 677 2.36 -7.27 26.88
C ALA A 677 0.91 -7.56 27.26
N GLY A 678 0.67 -8.51 28.17
CA GLY A 678 -0.65 -8.75 28.76
C GLY A 678 -1.13 -7.63 29.70
N SER A 679 -0.21 -6.77 30.16
CA SER A 679 -0.48 -5.65 31.08
C SER A 679 -0.37 -4.26 30.44
N ALA A 680 0.00 -4.18 29.16
CA ALA A 680 0.24 -2.92 28.47
C ALA A 680 -1.09 -2.24 28.09
N SER A 681 -1.58 -1.38 28.98
CA SER A 681 -2.64 -0.42 28.69
C SER A 681 -2.17 0.65 27.68
N ALA A 682 -3.11 1.23 26.95
CA ALA A 682 -2.90 2.40 26.09
C ALA A 682 -2.09 3.49 26.81
N GLY A 683 -0.93 3.87 26.26
CA GLY A 683 -0.02 4.87 26.85
C GLY A 683 1.45 4.47 26.96
N ALA A 684 1.89 3.40 26.29
CA ALA A 684 3.31 3.04 26.24
C ALA A 684 4.15 4.23 25.73
N SER A 685 5.12 4.66 26.53
CA SER A 685 6.07 5.71 26.16
C SER A 685 7.48 5.28 26.58
N VAL A 686 8.49 5.73 25.82
CA VAL A 686 9.89 5.46 26.16
C VAL A 686 10.27 6.30 27.39
N PRO A 687 10.87 5.73 28.44
CA PRO A 687 11.24 6.46 29.64
C PRO A 687 12.11 7.70 29.34
N PRO A 688 11.87 8.86 29.98
CA PRO A 688 12.63 10.09 29.72
C PRO A 688 14.15 9.92 29.90
N GLU A 689 14.57 9.09 30.86
CA GLU A 689 15.98 8.77 31.12
C GLU A 689 16.63 8.05 29.94
N ALA A 690 15.90 7.12 29.30
CA ALA A 690 16.37 6.43 28.11
C ALA A 690 16.48 7.37 26.90
N LEU A 691 15.57 8.35 26.79
CA LEU A 691 15.65 9.39 25.75
C LEU A 691 16.87 10.31 25.95
N LEU A 692 17.09 10.79 27.17
CA LEU A 692 18.23 11.63 27.51
C LEU A 692 19.56 10.88 27.31
N GLY A 693 19.64 9.63 27.77
CA GLY A 693 20.82 8.78 27.57
C GLY A 693 21.11 8.54 26.09
N SER A 694 20.07 8.31 25.29
CA SER A 694 20.20 8.10 23.84
C SER A 694 20.61 9.37 23.10
N ALA A 695 20.05 10.53 23.47
CA ALA A 695 20.46 11.82 22.93
C ALA A 695 21.92 12.15 23.29
N ALA A 696 22.34 11.87 24.53
CA ALA A 696 23.73 12.02 24.96
C ALA A 696 24.66 11.07 24.18
N ALA A 697 24.26 9.82 23.96
CA ALA A 697 25.04 8.86 23.16
C ALA A 697 25.23 9.36 21.71
N VAL A 698 24.18 9.89 21.06
CA VAL A 698 24.29 10.49 19.73
C VAL A 698 25.21 11.70 19.73
N ALA A 699 25.09 12.59 20.71
CA ALA A 699 25.93 13.79 20.82
C ALA A 699 27.41 13.44 21.01
N VAL A 700 27.73 12.58 21.98
CA VAL A 700 29.09 12.11 22.25
C VAL A 700 29.65 11.36 21.05
N GLY A 701 28.87 10.46 20.45
CA GLY A 701 29.30 9.70 19.28
C GLY A 701 29.59 10.59 18.07
N THR A 702 28.80 11.64 17.86
CA THR A 702 29.04 12.65 16.81
C THR A 702 30.33 13.44 17.05
N VAL A 703 30.63 13.79 18.31
CA VAL A 703 31.89 14.45 18.67
C VAL A 703 33.08 13.53 18.39
N LEU A 704 33.02 12.26 18.78
CA LEU A 704 34.08 11.28 18.52
C LEU A 704 34.33 11.09 17.01
N LEU A 705 33.28 10.97 16.20
CA LEU A 705 33.37 10.91 14.75
C LEU A 705 34.03 12.18 14.16
N THR A 706 33.66 13.35 14.67
CA THR A 706 34.23 14.63 14.21
C THR A 706 35.72 14.74 14.56
N LEU A 707 36.13 14.30 15.76
CA LEU A 707 37.54 14.28 16.18
C LEU A 707 38.38 13.32 15.32
N ALA A 708 37.81 12.15 14.97
CA ALA A 708 38.46 11.20 14.09
C ALA A 708 38.69 11.75 12.67
N VAL A 709 37.79 12.63 12.18
CA VAL A 709 37.88 13.25 10.85
C VAL A 709 38.80 14.48 10.83
N ARG A 710 38.70 15.39 11.81
CA ARG A 710 39.44 16.67 11.84
C ARG A 710 40.96 16.53 11.99
N SER A 711 41.43 15.41 12.53
CA SER A 711 42.87 15.13 12.68
C SER A 711 43.57 14.77 11.36
N ARG A 712 42.87 14.81 10.21
CA ARG A 712 43.41 14.61 8.85
C ARG A 712 43.97 15.89 8.19
N LEU A 713 44.44 16.90 8.94
CA LEU A 713 45.19 18.00 8.31
C LEU A 713 46.42 17.43 7.57
N PRO A 714 46.75 17.97 6.38
CA PRO A 714 47.61 17.31 5.41
C PRO A 714 49.08 17.36 5.86
N GLU A 715 49.73 16.21 5.97
CA GLU A 715 51.20 16.12 5.96
C GLU A 715 51.76 16.12 4.52
N ASP A 716 50.91 16.04 3.49
CA ASP A 716 51.30 16.06 2.06
C ASP A 716 51.41 17.49 1.44
N SER A 717 51.73 18.50 2.24
CA SER A 717 52.14 19.82 1.74
C SER A 717 53.59 20.15 2.11
N ARG A 718 54.51 19.21 1.91
CA ARG A 718 55.95 19.44 1.86
C ARG A 718 56.58 18.76 0.66
#